data_AF-G4YHF0-F1
#
_entry.id   AF-G4YHF0-F1
#
_cell.length_a   1.000
_cell.length_b   1.000
_cell.length_c   1.000
_cell.angle_alpha   90.00
_cell.angle_beta   90.00
_cell.angle_gamma   90.00
#
_symmetry.space_group_name_H-M   'P 1'
#
loop_
_entity.id
_entity.type
_entity.pdbx_description
1 polymer ?
#
loop_
_entity_poly.entity_id
_entity_poly.type
_entity_poly.pdbx_seq_one_letter_code
_entity_poly.pdbx_strand_id
1 'polypeptide(L)'
;MEAPHLTRRKPKALPRLIVEPEDEDEAFAAVPVEQMSARGVFLLSMAVTSFAAFTLFAIAELTHHHPRFLLADVLQGETHLAAQWALLLAVPATSAAAWFPISISHAPSGVLRITSSLARRYRRNHMFAIYQSVGWTLYALFVALQLVCFGSDGVRGLPFCRPGSRSVQAVAAFIAEVLIISSVLTLEKRRDRNRQRRKDRFVVQLNNFNNMLLLVGATLLALASEYTRMFPHPSGSSVGYPMATGLGSLALFVTALFNTYGLGGVLSTKDGWNFYQPFMGGARFVLFQIVSWTCFGAGAALQVLYLLSLVVVELELFVGAMGVAGSLFVVAEIGMMMSLLVFRKAVQSPKRAPEDESNSSEDVTSAVSSSIHARFLGFHERLRDFADECLAVLVIGGLANIQFIPNALMFVFFALTTNLSPAGVAFYGVVATGMEFFMVISRSIATHLYLKDSHNGLRKEVNRYHVKYVLPQVVTGCLPAVATYRHYIDDNDAFVSVLLLTAFVYIYEFTYRGNPQQTGCRERISWVTGRSMLIDTVKRYFSGTIIRMAPLDPEKQYVLSFHPHGIMPISVMWLQFTAQWRKLFPNFYAHILTASILHQIPLARDVLHFYGSREVSRQAFAYTLKQKESVLLVPGGQAEMLEQQSAKKEVRVYTRHKGFIRLAIEHGVPLVPVLSFKEGEMMDNVQAPMLQRWFVKKLAFPFPYFPYGRALLPIPRKIDIPVVVGEPLEVPHIEKPTQEDIDKVHARYFAALQEMFDKYKDEVGCGDYKLVLL
;
A
#
# COMPACT_ATOMS: atom_id res chain seq x y z
N MET A 1 -60.61 -7.79 -35.36
CA MET A 1 -61.38 -7.53 -34.13
C MET A 1 -60.41 -7.05 -33.07
N GLU A 2 -60.57 -5.80 -32.66
CA GLU A 2 -59.78 -5.11 -31.64
C GLU A 2 -59.88 -5.82 -30.29
N ALA A 3 -58.75 -5.90 -29.57
CA ALA A 3 -58.72 -6.27 -28.16
C ALA A 3 -58.24 -5.05 -27.34
N PRO A 4 -58.81 -4.81 -26.14
CA PRO A 4 -58.96 -3.47 -25.59
C PRO A 4 -57.80 -3.02 -24.70
N HIS A 5 -57.58 -1.71 -24.69
CA HIS A 5 -56.67 -0.99 -23.80
C HIS A 5 -56.97 -1.22 -22.31
N LEU A 6 -56.00 -1.78 -21.58
CA LEU A 6 -55.96 -1.76 -20.12
C LEU A 6 -55.10 -0.59 -19.64
N THR A 7 -55.78 0.39 -19.05
CA THR A 7 -55.25 1.59 -18.40
C THR A 7 -54.30 1.27 -17.24
N ARG A 8 -53.10 1.84 -17.33
CA ARG A 8 -51.99 1.75 -16.37
C ARG A 8 -52.36 2.44 -15.04
N ARG A 9 -52.53 1.67 -13.95
CA ARG A 9 -52.57 2.21 -12.58
C ARG A 9 -51.19 2.82 -12.25
N LYS A 10 -51.15 4.10 -11.84
CA LYS A 10 -49.95 4.76 -11.31
C LYS A 10 -49.51 4.10 -10.00
N PRO A 11 -48.26 3.62 -9.85
CA PRO A 11 -47.75 3.23 -8.54
C PRO A 11 -47.47 4.48 -7.69
N LYS A 12 -47.92 4.45 -6.44
CA LYS A 12 -47.56 5.42 -5.39
C LYS A 12 -46.04 5.49 -5.28
N ALA A 13 -45.48 6.69 -5.31
CA ALA A 13 -44.05 6.92 -5.14
C ALA A 13 -43.59 6.45 -3.75
N LEU A 14 -42.67 5.47 -3.72
CA LEU A 14 -41.82 5.25 -2.54
C LEU A 14 -40.89 6.46 -2.37
N PRO A 15 -40.58 6.88 -1.13
CA PRO A 15 -39.60 7.94 -0.91
C PRO A 15 -38.24 7.48 -1.46
N ARG A 16 -37.67 8.27 -2.37
CA ARG A 16 -36.29 8.09 -2.84
C ARG A 16 -35.37 8.08 -1.61
N LEU A 17 -34.83 6.92 -1.26
CA LEU A 17 -33.52 6.86 -0.61
C LEU A 17 -32.55 7.43 -1.64
N ILE A 18 -32.16 8.69 -1.45
CA ILE A 18 -31.04 9.29 -2.17
C ILE A 18 -29.79 8.59 -1.62
N VAL A 19 -29.45 7.45 -2.22
CA VAL A 19 -28.08 6.96 -2.20
C VAL A 19 -27.36 7.82 -3.25
N GLU A 20 -26.66 8.86 -2.79
CA GLU A 20 -25.70 9.55 -3.68
C GLU A 20 -24.64 8.51 -4.11
N PRO A 21 -24.23 8.48 -5.39
CA PRO A 21 -23.15 7.61 -5.84
C PRO A 21 -21.86 7.98 -5.10
N GLU A 22 -21.16 6.98 -4.57
CA GLU A 22 -19.81 7.16 -4.03
C GLU A 22 -18.86 7.52 -5.19
N ASP A 23 -18.47 8.79 -5.26
CA ASP A 23 -17.36 9.28 -6.08
C ASP A 23 -16.02 8.79 -5.46
N GLU A 24 -15.59 7.57 -5.76
CA GLU A 24 -14.26 7.07 -5.34
C GLU A 24 -13.11 7.47 -6.30
N ASP A 25 -13.35 8.11 -7.45
CA ASP A 25 -12.32 8.25 -8.50
C ASP A 25 -11.78 9.67 -8.81
N GLU A 26 -12.17 10.73 -8.09
CA GLU A 26 -11.70 12.10 -8.39
C GLU A 26 -10.66 12.67 -7.40
N ALA A 27 -9.84 11.85 -6.74
CA ALA A 27 -8.92 12.33 -5.71
C ALA A 27 -7.66 13.07 -6.23
N PHE A 28 -7.32 12.99 -7.52
CA PHE A 28 -5.99 13.39 -8.03
C PHE A 28 -5.94 14.57 -9.01
N ALA A 29 -7.05 15.27 -9.27
CA ALA A 29 -6.98 16.49 -10.07
C ALA A 29 -6.40 17.65 -9.24
N ALA A 30 -5.22 18.16 -9.63
CA ALA A 30 -4.66 19.40 -9.10
C ALA A 30 -5.63 20.57 -9.38
N VAL A 31 -5.90 21.40 -8.39
CA VAL A 31 -6.75 22.59 -8.57
C VAL A 31 -5.92 23.66 -9.28
N PRO A 32 -6.31 24.15 -10.47
CA PRO A 32 -5.58 25.23 -11.13
C PRO A 32 -5.65 26.52 -10.27
N VAL A 33 -4.50 27.20 -10.14
CA VAL A 33 -4.30 28.43 -9.35
C VAL A 33 -5.34 29.52 -9.71
N GLU A 34 -5.83 29.50 -10.95
CA GLU A 34 -6.85 30.41 -11.50
C GLU A 34 -8.23 30.34 -10.80
N GLN A 35 -8.46 29.36 -9.93
CA GLN A 35 -9.72 29.20 -9.17
C GLN A 35 -9.61 29.60 -7.68
N MET A 36 -8.48 30.18 -7.24
CA MET A 36 -8.23 30.53 -5.84
C MET A 36 -8.99 31.79 -5.38
N SER A 37 -9.42 31.80 -4.11
CA SER A 37 -9.93 33.03 -3.48
C SER A 37 -8.77 34.01 -3.23
N ALA A 38 -9.03 35.32 -3.29
CA ALA A 38 -8.00 36.33 -3.00
C ALA A 38 -7.34 36.14 -1.62
N ARG A 39 -8.12 35.66 -0.64
CA ARG A 39 -7.63 35.29 0.70
C ARG A 39 -6.74 34.04 0.68
N GLY A 40 -7.11 33.00 -0.08
CA GLY A 40 -6.31 31.79 -0.24
C GLY A 40 -4.98 32.06 -0.96
N VAL A 41 -4.97 32.93 -1.97
CA VAL A 41 -3.74 33.39 -2.63
C VAL A 41 -2.85 34.15 -1.64
N PHE A 42 -3.43 35.09 -0.88
CA PHE A 42 -2.69 35.84 0.13
C PHE A 42 -2.07 34.93 1.19
N LEU A 43 -2.83 33.99 1.75
CA LEU A 43 -2.31 33.04 2.75
C LEU A 43 -1.19 32.16 2.19
N LEU A 44 -1.30 31.71 0.94
CA LEU A 44 -0.24 30.96 0.28
C LEU A 44 1.01 31.82 0.08
N SER A 45 0.86 33.07 -0.35
CA SER A 45 1.97 34.01 -0.48
C SER A 45 2.68 34.22 0.86
N MET A 46 1.94 34.45 1.94
CA MET A 46 2.51 34.60 3.28
C MET A 46 3.25 33.35 3.76
N ALA A 47 2.69 32.15 3.52
CA ALA A 47 3.36 30.88 3.83
C ALA A 47 4.71 30.74 3.11
N VAL A 48 4.73 31.01 1.81
CA VAL A 48 5.94 30.91 0.97
C VAL A 48 6.97 31.96 1.37
N THR A 49 6.57 33.20 1.57
CA THR A 49 7.47 34.29 2.00
C THR A 49 8.08 34.01 3.36
N SER A 50 7.28 33.55 4.32
CA SER A 50 7.77 33.24 5.67
C SER A 50 8.70 32.03 5.69
N PHE A 51 8.40 31.00 4.89
CA PHE A 51 9.29 29.86 4.72
C PHE A 51 10.61 30.24 4.02
N ALA A 52 10.56 31.10 3.00
CA ALA A 52 11.77 31.60 2.34
C ALA A 52 12.65 32.39 3.32
N ALA A 53 12.05 33.27 4.13
CA ALA A 53 12.74 34.00 5.18
C ALA A 53 13.37 33.06 6.22
N PHE A 54 12.62 32.07 6.70
CA PHE A 54 13.13 31.07 7.65
C PHE A 54 14.27 30.22 7.06
N THR A 55 14.16 29.81 5.80
CA THR A 55 15.18 29.01 5.11
C THR A 55 16.46 29.83 4.91
N LEU A 56 16.33 31.08 4.47
CA LEU A 56 17.46 32.00 4.36
C LEU A 56 18.13 32.22 5.71
N PHE A 57 17.36 32.37 6.79
CA PHE A 57 17.89 32.47 8.14
C PHE A 57 18.66 31.21 8.55
N ALA A 58 18.08 30.02 8.36
CA ALA A 58 18.72 28.76 8.72
C ALA A 58 20.01 28.49 7.94
N ILE A 59 20.03 28.84 6.64
CA ILE A 59 21.23 28.75 5.79
C ILE A 59 22.28 29.76 6.25
N ALA A 60 21.89 31.01 6.51
CA ALA A 60 22.82 32.05 6.97
C ALA A 60 23.49 31.64 8.29
N GLU A 61 22.74 31.08 9.25
CA GLU A 61 23.31 30.56 10.51
C GLU A 61 24.26 29.38 10.30
N LEU A 62 23.96 28.48 9.36
CA LEU A 62 24.89 27.42 8.98
C LEU A 62 26.21 27.99 8.42
N THR A 63 26.14 29.03 7.59
CA THR A 63 27.33 29.65 6.97
C THR A 63 28.15 30.49 7.94
N HIS A 64 27.54 31.05 8.98
CA HIS A 64 28.27 31.82 10.01
C HIS A 64 29.27 30.95 10.79
N HIS A 65 29.06 29.64 10.83
CA HIS A 65 29.98 28.72 11.51
C HIS A 65 31.21 28.32 10.69
N HIS A 66 31.19 28.50 9.35
CA HIS A 66 32.31 28.12 8.46
C HIS A 66 32.42 29.04 7.22
N PRO A 67 33.45 29.89 7.13
CA PRO A 67 33.59 30.90 6.06
C PRO A 67 33.91 30.34 4.67
N ARG A 68 34.08 29.02 4.51
CA ARG A 68 34.35 28.36 3.21
C ARG A 68 33.09 27.99 2.44
N PHE A 69 31.90 28.27 2.98
CA PHE A 69 30.64 28.01 2.28
C PHE A 69 30.48 28.98 1.10
N LEU A 70 30.00 28.48 -0.04
CA LEU A 70 29.78 29.28 -1.25
C LEU A 70 28.71 30.35 -0.94
N LEU A 71 28.99 31.63 -1.18
CA LEU A 71 28.17 32.80 -0.78
C LEU A 71 28.21 33.16 0.72
N ALA A 72 29.18 32.66 1.51
CA ALA A 72 29.32 33.04 2.92
C ALA A 72 29.35 34.56 3.12
N ASP A 73 30.10 35.31 2.31
CA ASP A 73 30.20 36.77 2.42
C ASP A 73 28.84 37.50 2.19
N VAL A 74 27.97 36.94 1.35
CA VAL A 74 26.63 37.50 1.08
C VAL A 74 25.66 37.11 2.19
N LEU A 75 25.77 35.89 2.72
CA LEU A 75 24.86 35.34 3.73
C LEU A 75 25.19 35.83 5.16
N GLN A 76 26.45 36.14 5.44
CA GLN A 76 26.93 36.67 6.73
C GLN A 76 26.70 38.18 6.92
N GLY A 77 26.15 38.87 5.92
CA GLY A 77 25.79 40.30 5.98
C GLY A 77 24.47 40.57 6.72
N GLU A 78 23.67 41.52 6.23
CA GLU A 78 22.37 41.91 6.84
C GLU A 78 21.26 40.85 6.69
N THR A 79 21.57 39.68 6.14
CA THR A 79 20.62 38.63 5.73
C THR A 79 19.86 38.03 6.93
N HIS A 80 20.53 37.83 8.07
CA HIS A 80 19.87 37.39 9.31
C HIS A 80 18.86 38.41 9.80
N LEU A 81 19.23 39.70 9.76
CA LEU A 81 18.39 40.80 10.21
C LEU A 81 17.17 40.93 9.29
N ALA A 82 17.38 40.91 7.97
CA ALA A 82 16.31 40.96 6.96
C ALA A 82 15.33 39.78 7.12
N ALA A 83 15.83 38.56 7.32
CA ALA A 83 15.00 37.38 7.52
C ALA A 83 14.19 37.44 8.83
N GLN A 84 14.78 37.94 9.92
CA GLN A 84 14.08 38.14 11.19
C GLN A 84 12.99 39.20 11.09
N TRP A 85 13.23 40.32 10.40
CA TRP A 85 12.21 41.34 10.15
C TRP A 85 11.08 40.82 9.25
N ALA A 86 11.40 40.02 8.24
CA ALA A 86 10.38 39.39 7.40
C ALA A 86 9.47 38.46 8.22
N LEU A 87 10.03 37.63 9.11
CA LEU A 87 9.26 36.79 10.03
C LEU A 87 8.45 37.60 11.06
N LEU A 88 9.00 38.72 11.55
CA LEU A 88 8.34 39.61 12.50
C LEU A 88 7.09 40.27 11.91
N LEU A 89 7.17 40.69 10.65
CA LEU A 89 6.09 41.39 9.94
C LEU A 89 5.04 40.42 9.38
N ALA A 90 5.39 39.15 9.19
CA ALA A 90 4.49 38.14 8.64
C ALA A 90 3.26 37.89 9.54
N VAL A 91 3.47 37.65 10.84
CA VAL A 91 2.38 37.30 11.78
C VAL A 91 1.30 38.38 11.89
N PRO A 92 1.63 39.66 12.09
CA PRO A 92 0.63 40.74 12.11
C PRO A 92 -0.07 40.89 10.75
N ALA A 93 0.65 40.78 9.63
CA ALA A 93 0.08 40.92 8.30
C ALA A 93 -0.92 39.78 7.97
N THR A 94 -0.55 38.55 8.29
CA THR A 94 -1.39 37.36 8.12
C THR A 94 -2.61 37.40 9.03
N SER A 95 -2.43 37.84 10.28
CA SER A 95 -3.55 38.03 11.19
C SER A 95 -4.48 39.14 10.70
N ALA A 96 -3.96 40.31 10.27
CA ALA A 96 -4.74 41.42 9.72
C ALA A 96 -5.63 40.99 8.54
N ALA A 97 -5.13 40.14 7.65
CA ALA A 97 -5.93 39.57 6.56
C ALA A 97 -7.10 38.69 7.03
N ALA A 98 -7.05 38.16 8.25
CA ALA A 98 -8.20 37.49 8.87
C ALA A 98 -9.32 38.49 9.26
N TRP A 99 -8.96 39.72 9.62
CA TRP A 99 -9.86 40.77 10.09
C TRP A 99 -10.57 41.54 8.97
N PHE A 100 -9.98 41.61 7.77
CA PHE A 100 -10.59 42.29 6.62
C PHE A 100 -11.37 41.32 5.72
N PRO A 101 -12.68 41.55 5.48
CA PRO A 101 -13.41 40.79 4.49
C PRO A 101 -12.98 41.22 3.08
N ILE A 102 -12.07 40.47 2.45
CA ILE A 102 -11.83 40.59 1.00
C ILE A 102 -13.00 39.90 0.27
N SER A 103 -14.20 40.49 0.38
CA SER A 103 -15.37 40.12 -0.41
C SER A 103 -15.70 41.34 -1.27
N ILE A 104 -15.07 41.43 -2.44
CA ILE A 104 -15.55 42.33 -3.49
C ILE A 104 -16.81 41.67 -4.05
N SER A 105 -17.95 41.92 -3.41
CA SER A 105 -19.26 41.67 -3.97
C SER A 105 -19.89 43.01 -4.27
N HIS A 106 -20.08 43.33 -5.55
CA HIS A 106 -20.96 44.41 -5.97
C HIS A 106 -22.36 44.11 -5.40
N ALA A 107 -22.80 44.89 -4.41
CA ALA A 107 -24.17 44.92 -3.95
C ALA A 107 -24.82 46.21 -4.47
N PRO A 108 -26.01 46.17 -5.11
CA PRO A 108 -26.64 47.36 -5.71
C PRO A 108 -27.25 48.36 -4.70
N SER A 109 -26.99 48.26 -3.40
CA SER A 109 -27.52 49.23 -2.43
C SER A 109 -26.53 49.47 -1.30
N GLY A 110 -26.08 50.72 -1.19
CA GLY A 110 -24.98 51.17 -0.35
C GLY A 110 -25.28 51.20 1.14
N VAL A 111 -25.33 50.04 1.79
CA VAL A 111 -25.19 49.94 3.25
C VAL A 111 -24.18 48.84 3.60
N LEU A 112 -23.00 49.26 4.02
CA LEU A 112 -21.88 48.43 4.45
C LEU A 112 -22.17 47.86 5.86
N ARG A 113 -22.80 46.69 5.95
CA ARG A 113 -23.11 46.03 7.24
C ARG A 113 -21.93 45.19 7.73
N ILE A 114 -20.81 45.84 8.04
CA ILE A 114 -19.61 45.22 8.62
C ILE A 114 -19.62 45.53 10.11
N THR A 115 -19.77 44.51 10.98
CA THR A 115 -19.19 44.42 12.35
C THR A 115 -19.87 43.39 13.28
N SER A 116 -21.12 42.97 13.08
CA SER A 116 -21.82 42.13 14.10
C SER A 116 -21.85 40.60 13.84
N SER A 117 -21.52 40.12 12.63
CA SER A 117 -21.54 38.69 12.30
C SER A 117 -20.17 38.00 12.44
N LEU A 118 -19.08 38.72 12.15
CA LEU A 118 -17.71 38.21 12.29
C LEU A 118 -17.40 37.90 13.76
N ALA A 119 -17.64 38.85 14.67
CA ALA A 119 -17.40 38.70 16.11
C ALA A 119 -18.15 37.50 16.75
N ARG A 120 -19.36 37.20 16.27
CA ARG A 120 -20.14 36.02 16.71
C ARG A 120 -19.61 34.70 16.15
N ARG A 121 -19.01 34.71 14.95
CA ARG A 121 -18.43 33.53 14.29
C ARG A 121 -17.11 33.10 14.95
N TYR A 122 -16.28 34.06 15.37
CA TYR A 122 -15.03 33.81 16.09
C TYR A 122 -15.24 33.18 17.47
N ARG A 123 -16.25 33.66 18.21
CA ARG A 123 -16.53 33.20 19.59
C ARG A 123 -16.96 31.73 19.68
N ARG A 124 -17.24 31.04 18.57
CA ARG A 124 -17.82 29.69 18.53
C ARG A 124 -16.91 28.61 17.95
N ASN A 125 -15.74 28.95 17.40
CA ASN A 125 -14.80 27.98 16.85
C ASN A 125 -13.62 27.76 17.81
N HIS A 126 -13.65 26.65 18.55
CA HIS A 126 -12.62 26.31 19.55
C HIS A 126 -11.23 26.11 18.93
N MET A 127 -11.13 25.52 17.74
CA MET A 127 -9.83 25.29 17.07
C MET A 127 -9.18 26.60 16.63
N PHE A 128 -9.98 27.56 16.12
CA PHE A 128 -9.49 28.90 15.81
C PHE A 128 -8.89 29.57 17.05
N ALA A 129 -9.60 29.54 18.17
CA ALA A 129 -9.15 30.17 19.41
C ALA A 129 -7.86 29.55 19.96
N ILE A 130 -7.74 28.22 19.92
CA ILE A 130 -6.55 27.50 20.38
C ILE A 130 -5.33 27.90 19.55
N TYR A 131 -5.42 27.81 18.23
CA TYR A 131 -4.27 28.08 17.34
C TYR A 131 -3.85 29.56 17.39
N GLN A 132 -4.82 30.48 17.48
CA GLN A 132 -4.53 31.90 17.67
C GLN A 132 -3.87 32.17 19.02
N SER A 133 -4.36 31.58 20.10
CA SER A 133 -3.76 31.74 21.43
C SER A 133 -2.31 31.27 21.45
N VAL A 134 -2.03 30.08 20.90
CA VAL A 134 -0.67 29.53 20.85
C VAL A 134 0.21 30.37 19.92
N GLY A 135 -0.27 30.72 18.73
CA GLY A 135 0.46 31.53 17.76
C GLY A 135 0.84 32.91 18.31
N TRP A 136 -0.10 33.63 18.92
CA TRP A 136 0.18 34.94 19.53
C TRP A 136 1.08 34.86 20.75
N THR A 137 1.03 33.78 21.52
CA THR A 137 1.94 33.57 22.66
C THR A 137 3.38 33.39 22.18
N LEU A 138 3.59 32.57 21.14
CA LEU A 138 4.91 32.36 20.53
C LEU A 138 5.42 33.63 19.85
N TYR A 139 4.55 34.39 19.20
CA TYR A 139 4.89 35.68 18.61
C TYR A 139 5.27 36.72 19.68
N ALA A 140 4.51 36.82 20.77
CA ALA A 140 4.82 37.73 21.87
C ALA A 140 6.17 37.39 22.52
N LEU A 141 6.46 36.09 22.68
CA LEU A 141 7.77 35.63 23.15
C LEU A 141 8.89 36.05 22.18
N PHE A 142 8.69 35.88 20.88
CA PHE A 142 9.64 36.33 19.87
C PHE A 142 9.90 37.84 19.94
N VAL A 143 8.85 38.66 19.98
CA VAL A 143 8.94 40.13 20.07
C VAL A 143 9.66 40.55 21.35
N ALA A 144 9.30 39.97 22.50
CA ALA A 144 9.92 40.28 23.77
C ALA A 144 11.42 39.96 23.77
N LEU A 145 11.80 38.79 23.25
CA LEU A 145 13.20 38.38 23.14
C LEU A 145 13.99 39.28 22.18
N GLN A 146 13.39 39.71 21.07
CA GLN A 146 14.02 40.62 20.13
C GLN A 146 14.24 42.02 20.75
N LEU A 147 13.21 42.61 21.36
CA LEU A 147 13.31 43.94 21.99
C LEU A 147 14.37 43.98 23.09
N VAL A 148 14.50 42.89 23.86
CA VAL A 148 15.55 42.75 24.89
C VAL A 148 16.94 42.72 24.26
N CYS A 149 17.12 42.03 23.13
CA CYS A 149 18.42 41.90 22.48
C CYS A 149 18.85 43.11 21.63
N PHE A 150 17.91 44.00 21.26
CA PHE A 150 18.19 45.26 20.56
C PHE A 150 18.45 46.46 21.51
N GLY A 151 18.33 46.27 22.83
CA GLY A 151 18.66 47.30 23.83
C GLY A 151 20.17 47.61 23.94
N SER A 152 20.50 48.73 24.61
CA SER A 152 21.85 49.27 24.92
C SER A 152 23.00 48.26 24.99
N ASP A 153 24.23 48.67 24.64
CA ASP A 153 25.45 47.83 24.54
C ASP A 153 25.73 46.90 25.74
N GLY A 154 25.23 47.23 26.94
CA GLY A 154 25.33 46.38 28.14
C GLY A 154 24.47 45.08 28.12
N VAL A 155 23.51 44.95 27.20
CA VAL A 155 22.52 43.87 27.16
C VAL A 155 22.91 42.74 26.19
N ARG A 156 23.89 42.99 25.29
CA ARG A 156 24.42 42.01 24.31
C ARG A 156 25.13 40.81 24.94
N GLY A 157 25.54 40.91 26.21
CA GLY A 157 26.19 39.82 26.96
C GLY A 157 25.22 38.77 27.53
N LEU A 158 23.91 38.98 27.45
CA LEU A 158 22.92 38.08 28.03
C LEU A 158 22.83 36.74 27.28
N PRO A 159 22.56 35.61 27.96
CA PRO A 159 22.58 34.26 27.37
C PRO A 159 21.64 34.10 26.17
N PHE A 160 20.51 34.80 26.20
CA PHE A 160 19.43 34.75 25.20
C PHE A 160 19.67 35.64 23.97
N CYS A 161 20.76 36.41 23.93
CA CYS A 161 21.18 37.21 22.77
C CYS A 161 22.33 36.57 21.98
N ARG A 162 22.79 35.39 22.43
CA ARG A 162 23.81 34.58 21.74
C ARG A 162 23.25 33.97 20.44
N PRO A 163 24.10 33.63 19.45
CA PRO A 163 23.68 33.08 18.15
C PRO A 163 22.69 31.92 18.25
N GLY A 164 22.93 30.92 19.11
CA GLY A 164 22.01 29.79 19.30
C GLY A 164 20.60 30.17 19.77
N SER A 165 20.45 31.29 20.48
CA SER A 165 19.14 31.80 20.92
C SER A 165 18.39 32.54 19.82
N ARG A 166 19.09 33.09 18.81
CA ARG A 166 18.47 33.68 17.61
C ARG A 166 17.78 32.62 16.76
N SER A 167 18.33 31.41 16.71
CA SER A 167 17.69 30.25 16.06
C SER A 167 16.38 29.87 16.73
N VAL A 168 16.33 29.87 18.07
CA VAL A 168 15.09 29.59 18.83
C VAL A 168 14.03 30.67 18.55
N GLN A 169 14.44 31.93 18.48
CA GLN A 169 13.55 33.05 18.13
C GLN A 169 12.94 32.90 16.73
N ALA A 170 13.76 32.61 15.71
CA ALA A 170 13.29 32.42 14.34
C ALA A 170 12.34 31.20 14.21
N VAL A 171 12.62 30.11 14.93
CA VAL A 171 11.73 28.93 14.98
C VAL A 171 10.39 29.27 15.62
N ALA A 172 10.39 29.99 16.74
CA ALA A 172 9.16 30.42 17.41
C ALA A 172 8.30 31.32 16.51
N ALA A 173 8.92 32.26 15.80
CA ALA A 173 8.23 33.14 14.84
C ALA A 173 7.63 32.35 13.66
N PHE A 174 8.39 31.39 13.12
CA PHE A 174 7.92 30.56 12.01
C PHE A 174 6.75 29.64 12.43
N ILE A 175 6.83 29.02 13.62
CA ILE A 175 5.71 28.25 14.20
C ILE A 175 4.49 29.15 14.39
N ALA A 176 4.68 30.35 14.96
CA ALA A 176 3.59 31.30 15.16
C ALA A 176 2.87 31.63 13.85
N GLU A 177 3.62 31.93 12.79
CA GLU A 177 3.05 32.23 11.48
C GLU A 177 2.24 31.04 10.92
N VAL A 178 2.81 29.85 10.95
CA VAL A 178 2.14 28.65 10.44
C VAL A 178 0.84 28.37 11.20
N LEU A 179 0.84 28.50 12.53
CA LEU A 179 -0.37 28.33 13.35
C LEU A 179 -1.43 29.40 13.05
N ILE A 180 -1.00 30.65 12.80
CA ILE A 180 -1.90 31.74 12.43
C ILE A 180 -2.52 31.48 11.06
N ILE A 181 -1.74 31.13 10.02
CA ILE A 181 -2.25 30.74 8.69
C ILE A 181 -3.28 29.61 8.84
N SER A 182 -2.92 28.54 9.54
CA SER A 182 -3.79 27.37 9.75
C SER A 182 -5.07 27.71 10.51
N SER A 183 -5.02 28.61 11.50
CA SER A 183 -6.22 29.10 12.18
C SER A 183 -7.17 29.84 11.22
N VAL A 184 -6.62 30.66 10.31
CA VAL A 184 -7.39 31.49 9.37
C VAL A 184 -8.12 30.62 8.34
N LEU A 185 -7.53 29.48 7.96
CA LEU A 185 -8.12 28.46 7.10
C LEU A 185 -9.38 27.83 7.71
N THR A 186 -9.44 27.70 9.04
CA THR A 186 -10.63 27.14 9.73
C THR A 186 -11.89 27.99 9.56
N LEU A 187 -11.74 29.28 9.24
CA LEU A 187 -12.85 30.21 9.07
C LEU A 187 -13.45 30.17 7.66
N GLU A 188 -12.73 29.63 6.67
CA GLU A 188 -13.22 29.50 5.29
C GLU A 188 -14.22 28.34 5.13
N LYS A 189 -14.27 27.41 6.11
CA LYS A 189 -14.93 26.09 5.99
C LYS A 189 -16.48 26.06 5.91
N ARG A 190 -17.25 27.16 5.86
CA ARG A 190 -18.74 27.04 5.73
C ARG A 190 -19.44 28.12 4.91
N ARG A 191 -19.89 27.78 3.69
CA ARG A 191 -20.99 28.45 2.97
C ARG A 191 -21.63 27.58 1.86
N ASP A 192 -22.75 26.96 2.19
CA ASP A 192 -23.77 26.40 1.29
C ASP A 192 -23.50 25.08 0.52
N ARG A 193 -24.52 24.21 0.59
CA ARG A 193 -24.47 22.75 0.39
C ARG A 193 -24.10 22.26 -1.02
N ASN A 194 -24.18 23.11 -2.05
CA ASN A 194 -24.18 22.65 -3.44
C ASN A 194 -22.96 23.11 -4.29
N ARG A 195 -22.05 23.97 -3.78
CA ARG A 195 -20.81 24.39 -4.49
C ARG A 195 -19.51 24.06 -3.74
N GLN A 196 -19.61 23.17 -2.74
CA GLN A 196 -18.71 23.08 -1.57
C GLN A 196 -17.51 22.12 -1.72
N ARG A 197 -17.60 21.04 -2.50
CA ARG A 197 -16.59 19.94 -2.49
C ARG A 197 -15.19 20.37 -2.96
N ARG A 198 -15.06 21.29 -3.93
CA ARG A 198 -13.75 21.78 -4.42
C ARG A 198 -13.06 22.76 -3.46
N LYS A 199 -13.84 23.61 -2.77
CA LYS A 199 -13.30 24.59 -1.80
C LYS A 199 -12.81 23.92 -0.52
N ASP A 200 -13.52 22.91 -0.02
CA ASP A 200 -13.09 22.14 1.15
C ASP A 200 -11.75 21.41 0.89
N ARG A 201 -11.56 20.88 -0.33
CA ARG A 201 -10.33 20.19 -0.76
C ARG A 201 -9.13 21.14 -0.82
N PHE A 202 -9.32 22.36 -1.32
CA PHE A 202 -8.29 23.39 -1.38
C PHE A 202 -7.79 23.79 0.02
N VAL A 203 -8.70 24.00 0.97
CA VAL A 203 -8.35 24.38 2.35
C VAL A 203 -7.50 23.29 3.03
N VAL A 204 -7.83 22.02 2.79
CA VAL A 204 -7.03 20.88 3.28
C VAL A 204 -5.67 20.82 2.56
N GLN A 205 -5.62 21.01 1.24
CA GLN A 205 -4.36 21.04 0.48
C GLN A 205 -3.45 22.17 0.93
N LEU A 206 -3.97 23.37 1.18
CA LEU A 206 -3.20 24.52 1.65
C LEU A 206 -2.69 24.31 3.08
N ASN A 207 -3.50 23.72 3.97
CA ASN A 207 -3.05 23.34 5.32
C ASN A 207 -1.92 22.30 5.25
N ASN A 208 -2.07 21.27 4.40
CA ASN A 208 -1.05 20.24 4.21
C ASN A 208 0.23 20.81 3.58
N PHE A 209 0.11 21.74 2.63
CA PHE A 209 1.26 22.46 2.07
C PHE A 209 2.01 23.25 3.14
N ASN A 210 1.28 23.96 4.01
CA ASN A 210 1.85 24.70 5.13
C ASN A 210 2.64 23.77 6.09
N ASN A 211 2.12 22.55 6.34
CA ASN A 211 2.81 21.56 7.16
C ASN A 211 4.02 20.92 6.48
N MET A 212 4.01 20.80 5.14
CA MET A 212 5.20 20.39 4.38
C MET A 212 6.34 21.42 4.52
N LEU A 213 6.04 22.71 4.60
CA LEU A 213 7.04 23.74 4.85
C LEU A 213 7.68 23.59 6.25
N LEU A 214 6.89 23.26 7.29
CA LEU A 214 7.41 22.93 8.61
C LEU A 214 8.37 21.73 8.57
N LEU A 215 8.00 20.69 7.82
CA LEU A 215 8.77 19.45 7.69
C LEU A 215 10.13 19.68 7.02
N VAL A 216 10.16 20.47 5.95
CA VAL A 216 11.41 20.84 5.28
C VAL A 216 12.28 21.68 6.21
N GLY A 217 11.70 22.68 6.90
CA GLY A 217 12.42 23.49 7.89
C GLY A 217 12.99 22.65 9.04
N ALA A 218 12.21 21.69 9.56
CA ALA A 218 12.63 20.79 10.62
C ALA A 218 13.80 19.89 10.21
N THR A 219 13.76 19.38 8.97
CA THR A 219 14.82 18.53 8.41
C THR A 219 16.11 19.32 8.18
N LEU A 220 16.00 20.56 7.67
CA LEU A 220 17.15 21.45 7.52
C LEU A 220 17.83 21.74 8.86
N LEU A 221 17.06 22.02 9.91
CA LEU A 221 17.60 22.23 11.26
C LEU A 221 18.20 20.95 11.86
N ALA A 222 17.61 19.78 11.58
CA ALA A 222 18.16 18.49 12.01
C ALA A 222 19.55 18.23 11.43
N LEU A 223 19.69 18.45 10.12
CA LEU A 223 20.96 18.33 9.40
C LEU A 223 21.97 19.39 9.86
N ALA A 224 21.53 20.63 10.07
CA ALA A 224 22.38 21.70 10.59
C ALA A 224 22.92 21.39 11.99
N SER A 225 22.10 20.81 12.86
CA SER A 225 22.51 20.36 14.20
C SER A 225 23.61 19.32 14.14
N GLU A 226 23.43 18.28 13.33
CA GLU A 226 24.40 17.20 13.18
C GLU A 226 25.70 17.68 12.51
N TYR A 227 25.58 18.52 11.49
CA TYR A 227 26.72 19.10 10.79
C TYR A 227 27.59 19.97 11.72
N THR A 228 26.97 20.86 12.51
CA THR A 228 27.70 21.73 13.44
C THR A 228 28.26 21.01 14.66
N ARG A 229 27.69 19.86 15.04
CA ARG A 229 28.30 18.95 16.02
C ARG A 229 29.60 18.34 15.48
N MET A 230 29.61 17.91 14.22
CA MET A 230 30.79 17.31 13.57
C MET A 230 31.90 18.34 13.29
N PHE A 231 31.51 19.58 12.99
CA PHE A 231 32.43 20.66 12.64
C PHE A 231 32.23 21.87 13.57
N PRO A 232 32.74 21.81 14.82
CA PRO A 232 32.55 22.89 15.80
C PRO A 232 33.34 24.15 15.44
N HIS A 233 32.84 25.32 15.88
CA HIS A 233 33.49 26.62 15.65
C HIS A 233 34.77 26.77 16.49
N PRO A 234 35.83 27.42 15.97
CA PRO A 234 37.13 27.58 16.67
C PRO A 234 37.10 28.36 17.99
N SER A 235 36.00 29.03 18.35
CA SER A 235 35.82 29.74 19.63
C SER A 235 35.37 28.87 20.80
N GLY A 236 35.23 27.55 20.61
CA GLY A 236 35.10 26.57 21.71
C GLY A 236 33.70 26.39 22.32
N SER A 237 32.66 27.07 21.84
CA SER A 237 31.26 26.84 22.28
C SER A 237 30.65 25.63 21.55
N SER A 238 30.95 24.42 22.00
CA SER A 238 30.64 23.18 21.24
C SER A 238 29.19 22.66 21.35
N VAL A 239 28.40 23.07 22.35
CA VAL A 239 27.11 22.42 22.65
C VAL A 239 25.87 23.28 22.32
N GLY A 240 25.96 24.60 22.44
CA GLY A 240 24.78 25.47 22.45
C GLY A 240 24.01 25.56 21.13
N TYR A 241 24.71 25.57 19.99
CA TYR A 241 24.09 25.70 18.68
C TYR A 241 23.47 24.39 18.15
N PRO A 242 24.18 23.23 18.20
CA PRO A 242 23.57 21.94 17.90
C PRO A 242 22.34 21.66 18.78
N MET A 243 22.40 22.02 20.07
CA MET A 243 21.27 21.86 20.98
C MET A 243 20.06 22.71 20.57
N ALA A 244 20.26 23.99 20.22
CA ALA A 244 19.19 24.89 19.81
C ALA A 244 18.53 24.49 18.48
N THR A 245 19.33 24.09 17.49
CA THR A 245 18.84 23.65 16.18
C THR A 245 18.17 22.27 16.26
N GLY A 246 18.70 21.34 17.07
CA GLY A 246 18.07 20.06 17.35
C GLY A 246 16.72 20.20 18.07
N LEU A 247 16.63 21.07 19.09
CA LEU A 247 15.35 21.40 19.76
C LEU A 247 14.36 22.09 18.83
N GLY A 248 14.84 23.01 18.00
CA GLY A 248 14.02 23.69 17.00
C GLY A 248 13.44 22.74 15.96
N SER A 249 14.25 21.77 15.50
CA SER A 249 13.81 20.70 14.60
C SER A 249 12.68 19.87 15.23
N LEU A 250 12.85 19.40 16.47
CA LEU A 250 11.84 18.64 17.19
C LEU A 250 10.53 19.44 17.34
N ALA A 251 10.63 20.73 17.69
CA ALA A 251 9.47 21.61 17.83
C ALA A 251 8.67 21.77 16.53
N LEU A 252 9.37 21.90 15.39
CA LEU A 252 8.73 21.99 14.08
C LEU A 252 8.02 20.68 13.68
N PHE A 253 8.63 19.52 13.93
CA PHE A 253 8.00 18.22 13.67
C PHE A 253 6.76 17.98 14.54
N VAL A 254 6.84 18.30 15.84
CA VAL A 254 5.69 18.22 16.74
C VAL A 254 4.57 19.15 16.26
N THR A 255 4.90 20.38 15.90
CA THR A 255 3.92 21.35 15.39
C THR A 255 3.24 20.84 14.11
N ALA A 256 4.01 20.32 13.15
CA ALA A 256 3.49 19.77 11.90
C ALA A 256 2.49 18.64 12.16
N LEU A 257 2.86 17.68 13.01
CA LEU A 257 1.99 16.56 13.40
C LEU A 257 0.63 17.03 13.95
N PHE A 258 0.64 17.91 14.96
CA PHE A 258 -0.60 18.37 15.57
C PHE A 258 -1.45 19.20 14.59
N ASN A 259 -0.82 19.95 13.68
CA ASN A 259 -1.51 20.72 12.66
C ASN A 259 -2.08 19.85 11.52
N THR A 260 -1.38 18.78 11.13
CA THR A 260 -1.84 17.83 10.11
C THR A 260 -2.91 16.92 10.66
N TYR A 261 -2.63 16.18 11.74
CA TYR A 261 -3.57 15.20 12.26
C TYR A 261 -4.74 15.88 12.99
N GLY A 262 -4.47 16.83 13.88
CA GLY A 262 -5.49 17.52 14.65
C GLY A 262 -6.35 18.42 13.77
N LEU A 263 -5.76 19.50 13.26
CA LEU A 263 -6.51 20.48 12.49
C LEU A 263 -6.89 19.96 11.10
N GLY A 264 -5.99 19.27 10.40
CA GLY A 264 -6.31 18.66 9.10
C GLY A 264 -7.47 17.67 9.17
N GLY A 265 -7.62 16.90 10.25
CA GLY A 265 -8.77 16.01 10.44
C GLY A 265 -10.09 16.77 10.64
N VAL A 266 -10.04 17.88 11.37
CA VAL A 266 -11.16 18.83 11.51
C VAL A 266 -11.47 19.52 10.18
N LEU A 267 -10.48 19.80 9.32
CA LEU A 267 -10.67 20.43 8.01
C LEU A 267 -11.17 19.43 6.95
N SER A 268 -10.72 18.18 6.98
CA SER A 268 -11.08 17.12 6.03
C SER A 268 -12.50 16.59 6.23
N THR A 269 -12.93 16.40 7.48
CA THR A 269 -14.20 15.68 7.76
C THR A 269 -15.37 16.64 8.04
N LYS A 270 -16.59 16.29 7.57
CA LYS A 270 -17.75 17.19 7.68
C LYS A 270 -18.44 17.18 9.05
N ASP A 271 -18.44 16.07 9.80
CA ASP A 271 -18.87 15.99 11.22
C ASP A 271 -18.42 14.64 11.86
N GLY A 272 -17.70 14.66 13.00
CA GLY A 272 -17.42 13.47 13.82
C GLY A 272 -15.94 13.07 14.02
N TRP A 273 -14.99 13.92 13.64
CA TRP A 273 -13.57 13.73 13.95
C TRP A 273 -13.29 13.94 15.45
N ASN A 274 -12.57 13.01 16.05
CA ASN A 274 -12.00 13.17 17.38
C ASN A 274 -10.48 13.07 17.27
N PHE A 275 -9.76 13.92 18.01
CA PHE A 275 -8.30 13.87 18.05
C PHE A 275 -7.82 12.49 18.53
N TYR A 276 -8.40 11.98 19.61
CA TYR A 276 -8.09 10.65 20.12
C TYR A 276 -9.21 9.65 19.75
N GLN A 277 -8.90 8.74 18.84
CA GLN A 277 -9.87 7.76 18.32
C GLN A 277 -9.22 6.43 17.91
N PRO A 278 -8.66 5.68 18.87
CA PRO A 278 -7.99 4.42 18.57
C PRO A 278 -8.96 3.42 17.91
N PHE A 279 -8.51 2.78 16.84
CA PHE A 279 -9.25 1.75 16.09
C PHE A 279 -10.61 2.20 15.51
N MET A 280 -10.88 3.51 15.41
CA MET A 280 -12.06 4.06 14.73
C MET A 280 -11.65 4.64 13.38
N GLY A 281 -12.55 4.70 12.39
CA GLY A 281 -12.25 5.30 11.07
C GLY A 281 -12.10 4.31 9.90
N GLY A 282 -12.27 3.01 10.16
CA GLY A 282 -12.06 1.92 9.18
C GLY A 282 -10.62 1.40 9.20
N ALA A 283 -10.40 0.13 8.83
CA ALA A 283 -9.10 -0.52 9.01
C ALA A 283 -7.94 0.14 8.25
N ARG A 284 -8.21 0.73 7.07
CA ARG A 284 -7.20 1.48 6.31
C ARG A 284 -6.70 2.70 7.08
N PHE A 285 -7.62 3.49 7.64
CA PHE A 285 -7.28 4.63 8.49
C PHE A 285 -6.45 4.19 9.69
N VAL A 286 -6.88 3.14 10.39
CA VAL A 286 -6.21 2.63 11.59
C VAL A 286 -4.81 2.14 11.28
N LEU A 287 -4.61 1.45 10.14
CA LEU A 287 -3.29 1.01 9.72
C LEU A 287 -2.33 2.19 9.48
N PHE A 288 -2.77 3.20 8.72
CA PHE A 288 -1.96 4.41 8.51
C PHE A 288 -1.64 5.10 9.83
N GLN A 289 -2.59 5.15 10.78
CA GLN A 289 -2.37 5.72 12.10
C GLN A 289 -1.28 4.96 12.87
N ILE A 290 -1.34 3.63 12.93
CA ILE A 290 -0.32 2.84 13.64
C ILE A 290 1.06 3.08 13.04
N VAL A 291 1.22 2.91 11.72
CA VAL A 291 2.51 3.11 11.04
C VAL A 291 3.04 4.53 11.31
N SER A 292 2.18 5.53 11.20
CA SER A 292 2.58 6.93 11.38
C SER A 292 3.00 7.24 12.82
N TRP A 293 2.24 6.80 13.82
CA TRP A 293 2.58 6.99 15.23
C TRP A 293 3.84 6.22 15.64
N THR A 294 4.08 5.02 15.08
CA THR A 294 5.31 4.26 15.30
C THR A 294 6.53 4.98 14.71
N CYS A 295 6.45 5.42 13.45
CA CYS A 295 7.54 6.19 12.82
C CYS A 295 7.82 7.49 13.58
N PHE A 296 6.77 8.21 13.99
CA PHE A 296 6.91 9.44 14.79
C PHE A 296 7.58 9.17 16.14
N GLY A 297 7.15 8.14 16.86
CA GLY A 297 7.73 7.76 18.16
C GLY A 297 9.20 7.35 18.05
N ALA A 298 9.55 6.58 17.02
CA ALA A 298 10.94 6.19 16.75
C ALA A 298 11.83 7.40 16.39
N GLY A 299 11.34 8.31 15.54
CA GLY A 299 12.04 9.55 15.20
C GLY A 299 12.27 10.44 16.43
N ALA A 300 11.25 10.61 17.27
CA ALA A 300 11.33 11.39 18.50
C ALA A 300 12.30 10.79 19.52
N ALA A 301 12.27 9.47 19.70
CA ALA A 301 13.22 8.78 20.57
C ALA A 301 14.66 8.97 20.10
N LEU A 302 14.92 8.83 18.80
CA LEU A 302 16.25 9.03 18.22
C LEU A 302 16.74 10.48 18.38
N GLN A 303 15.85 11.46 18.20
CA GLN A 303 16.17 12.88 18.38
C GLN A 303 16.43 13.23 19.86
N VAL A 304 15.70 12.65 20.80
CA VAL A 304 15.96 12.80 22.24
C VAL A 304 17.29 12.17 22.63
N LEU A 305 17.60 10.97 22.14
CA LEU A 305 18.90 10.33 22.35
C LEU A 305 20.04 11.18 21.79
N TYR A 306 19.84 11.77 20.60
CA TYR A 306 20.79 12.72 20.03
C TYR A 306 20.98 13.97 20.91
N LEU A 307 19.92 14.59 21.40
CA LEU A 307 20.04 15.75 22.29
C LEU A 307 20.71 15.39 23.62
N LEU A 308 20.44 14.20 24.19
CA LEU A 308 21.11 13.71 25.40
C LEU A 308 22.60 13.48 25.15
N SER A 309 22.98 12.95 23.99
CA SER A 309 24.38 12.74 23.61
C SER A 309 25.18 14.04 23.40
N LEU A 310 24.54 15.21 23.35
CA LEU A 310 25.23 16.51 23.34
C LEU A 310 25.63 16.96 24.75
N VAL A 311 24.97 16.41 25.78
CA VAL A 311 25.16 16.78 27.19
C VAL A 311 25.93 15.70 27.96
N VAL A 312 25.71 14.43 27.60
CA VAL A 312 26.33 13.26 28.23
C VAL A 312 27.47 12.75 27.35
N VAL A 313 28.71 12.87 27.84
CA VAL A 313 29.95 12.54 27.09
C VAL A 313 30.05 11.07 26.71
N GLU A 314 29.42 10.15 27.45
CA GLU A 314 29.50 8.70 27.24
C GLU A 314 28.55 8.15 26.16
N LEU A 315 27.68 8.98 25.57
CA LEU A 315 26.74 8.58 24.53
C LEU A 315 27.29 8.95 23.14
N GLU A 316 27.91 8.00 22.45
CA GLU A 316 28.30 8.16 21.04
C GLU A 316 27.23 7.60 20.10
N LEU A 317 26.63 8.48 19.28
CA LEU A 317 25.69 8.10 18.22
C LEU A 317 26.39 8.13 16.85
N PHE A 318 25.92 7.28 15.94
CA PHE A 318 26.45 7.23 14.57
C PHE A 318 26.11 8.50 13.78
N VAL A 319 26.96 8.84 12.81
CA VAL A 319 26.76 9.96 11.88
C VAL A 319 25.59 9.65 10.94
N GLY A 320 24.61 10.55 10.90
CA GLY A 320 23.36 10.43 10.16
C GLY A 320 22.14 10.17 11.04
N ALA A 321 22.28 10.12 12.38
CA ALA A 321 21.17 9.85 13.29
C ALA A 321 20.04 10.90 13.17
N MET A 322 20.39 12.18 12.98
CA MET A 322 19.40 13.24 12.79
C MET A 322 18.75 13.17 11.40
N GLY A 323 19.49 12.72 10.38
CA GLY A 323 18.95 12.42 9.05
C GLY A 323 17.93 11.27 9.06
N VAL A 324 18.21 10.21 9.82
CA VAL A 324 17.28 9.07 10.02
C VAL A 324 16.04 9.52 10.80
N ALA A 325 16.21 10.29 11.88
CA ALA A 325 15.08 10.84 12.64
C ALA A 325 14.18 11.72 11.77
N GLY A 326 14.78 12.63 10.98
CA GLY A 326 14.04 13.47 10.03
C GLY A 326 13.27 12.65 8.99
N SER A 327 13.87 11.58 8.45
CA SER A 327 13.21 10.69 7.48
C SER A 327 12.01 9.97 8.10
N LEU A 328 12.13 9.50 9.34
CA LEU A 328 11.02 8.85 10.07
C LEU A 328 9.85 9.82 10.31
N PHE A 329 10.13 11.07 10.65
CA PHE A 329 9.09 12.10 10.79
C PHE A 329 8.40 12.43 9.47
N VAL A 330 9.14 12.49 8.36
CA VAL A 330 8.55 12.68 7.02
C VAL A 330 7.58 11.55 6.68
N VAL A 331 7.98 10.30 6.91
CA VAL A 331 7.13 9.13 6.69
C VAL A 331 5.88 9.17 7.57
N ALA A 332 6.05 9.53 8.85
CA ALA A 332 4.94 9.69 9.78
C ALA A 332 3.94 10.75 9.29
N GLU A 333 4.42 11.89 8.84
CA GLU A 333 3.56 13.01 8.42
C GLU A 333 2.77 12.70 7.15
N ILE A 334 3.43 12.10 6.15
CA ILE A 334 2.78 11.63 4.93
C ILE A 334 1.71 10.58 5.28
N GLY A 335 2.03 9.63 6.17
CA GLY A 335 1.08 8.64 6.64
C GLY A 335 -0.13 9.26 7.35
N MET A 336 0.07 10.30 8.17
CA MET A 336 -1.02 11.04 8.81
C MET A 336 -1.91 11.73 7.78
N MET A 337 -1.33 12.41 6.79
CA MET A 337 -2.10 13.04 5.71
C MET A 337 -2.94 12.02 4.94
N MET A 338 -2.34 10.88 4.57
CA MET A 338 -3.03 9.82 3.85
C MET A 338 -4.15 9.20 4.69
N SER A 339 -3.96 9.07 6.00
CA SER A 339 -5.01 8.56 6.89
C SER A 339 -6.29 9.40 6.80
N LEU A 340 -6.17 10.72 6.74
CA LEU A 340 -7.32 11.64 6.70
C LEU A 340 -8.15 11.52 5.42
N LEU A 341 -7.56 11.03 4.33
CA LEU A 341 -8.26 10.79 3.06
C LEU A 341 -9.08 9.50 3.09
N VAL A 342 -8.69 8.53 3.91
CA VAL A 342 -9.35 7.21 3.99
C VAL A 342 -10.24 7.05 5.22
N PHE A 343 -10.38 8.09 6.04
CA PHE A 343 -11.22 8.07 7.25
C PHE A 343 -12.71 7.91 6.90
N ARG A 344 -13.34 6.86 7.43
CA ARG A 344 -14.78 6.61 7.32
C ARG A 344 -15.46 6.78 8.68
N LYS A 345 -16.52 7.59 8.75
CA LYS A 345 -17.32 7.73 9.99
C LYS A 345 -18.03 6.41 10.31
N ALA A 346 -18.02 6.01 11.58
CA ALA A 346 -18.83 4.90 12.06
C ALA A 346 -20.32 5.28 11.96
N VAL A 347 -21.09 4.56 11.12
CA VAL A 347 -22.55 4.65 11.12
C VAL A 347 -23.04 4.04 12.43
N GLN A 348 -23.56 4.86 13.34
CA GLN A 348 -24.35 4.35 14.46
C GLN A 348 -25.62 3.72 13.86
N SER A 349 -25.77 2.40 13.95
CA SER A 349 -27.07 1.76 13.69
C SER A 349 -28.15 2.48 14.50
N PRO A 350 -29.30 2.81 13.89
CA PRO A 350 -30.36 3.51 14.60
C PRO A 350 -30.84 2.60 15.74
N LYS A 351 -30.72 3.10 16.98
CA LYS A 351 -31.36 2.50 18.16
C LYS A 351 -32.86 2.35 17.85
N ARG A 352 -33.38 1.12 17.94
CA ARG A 352 -34.82 0.89 18.05
C ARG A 352 -35.36 1.71 19.22
N ALA A 353 -36.42 2.46 18.98
CA ALA A 353 -37.19 3.14 20.03
C ALA A 353 -37.82 2.09 20.98
N PRO A 354 -38.03 2.41 22.26
CA PRO A 354 -38.63 1.49 23.21
C PRO A 354 -40.16 1.49 23.05
N GLU A 355 -40.77 0.31 23.06
CA GLU A 355 -42.18 0.14 23.37
C GLU A 355 -42.32 -0.03 24.90
N ASP A 356 -43.35 0.63 25.43
CA ASP A 356 -43.71 0.74 26.84
C ASP A 356 -44.05 -0.60 27.49
N GLU A 357 -43.65 -0.81 28.75
CA GLU A 357 -44.58 -1.15 29.85
C GLU A 357 -43.91 -1.16 31.24
N SER A 358 -44.40 -0.22 32.08
CA SER A 358 -44.62 -0.24 33.53
C SER A 358 -43.56 -0.67 34.57
N ASN A 359 -43.27 0.29 35.47
CA ASN A 359 -43.06 0.19 36.92
C ASN A 359 -41.99 -0.77 37.49
N SER A 360 -40.86 -0.19 37.92
CA SER A 360 -40.54 -0.01 39.35
C SER A 360 -39.22 0.74 39.52
N SER A 361 -39.24 1.73 40.40
CA SER A 361 -38.08 2.48 40.88
C SER A 361 -37.09 1.57 41.63
N GLU A 362 -35.85 1.48 41.15
CA GLU A 362 -34.59 1.50 41.96
C GLU A 362 -33.35 1.21 41.08
N ASP A 363 -32.21 1.77 41.49
CA ASP A 363 -30.82 1.59 41.02
C ASP A 363 -30.30 2.26 39.72
N VAL A 364 -29.88 3.52 39.90
CA VAL A 364 -29.05 4.33 38.96
C VAL A 364 -27.57 3.86 38.89
N THR A 365 -27.16 2.88 39.69
CA THR A 365 -25.77 2.37 39.75
C THR A 365 -25.45 1.22 38.78
N SER A 366 -26.46 0.56 38.19
CA SER A 366 -26.25 -0.56 37.26
C SER A 366 -26.08 -0.13 35.78
N ALA A 367 -26.54 1.07 35.41
CA ALA A 367 -26.49 1.58 34.04
C ALA A 367 -25.08 2.06 33.60
N VAL A 368 -24.23 2.44 34.55
CA VAL A 368 -22.85 2.87 34.27
C VAL A 368 -21.93 1.66 34.02
N SER A 369 -22.13 0.56 34.76
CA SER A 369 -21.37 -0.68 34.59
C SER A 369 -21.69 -1.37 33.26
N SER A 370 -22.97 -1.43 32.87
CA SER A 370 -23.39 -2.01 31.58
C SER A 370 -22.91 -1.20 30.38
N SER A 371 -22.84 0.14 30.49
CA SER A 371 -22.27 1.00 29.43
C SER A 371 -20.76 0.85 29.27
N ILE A 372 -20.01 0.63 30.36
CA ILE A 372 -18.55 0.43 30.28
C ILE A 372 -18.26 -0.96 29.74
N HIS A 373 -18.97 -2.00 30.22
CA HIS A 373 -18.81 -3.36 29.74
C HIS A 373 -19.19 -3.50 28.25
N ALA A 374 -20.27 -2.86 27.81
CA ALA A 374 -20.66 -2.81 26.39
C ALA A 374 -19.65 -2.03 25.53
N ARG A 375 -19.05 -0.96 26.05
CA ARG A 375 -17.96 -0.23 25.37
C ARG A 375 -16.68 -1.07 25.29
N PHE A 376 -16.35 -1.83 26.33
CA PHE A 376 -15.20 -2.74 26.35
C PHE A 376 -15.40 -3.93 25.41
N LEU A 377 -16.58 -4.56 25.40
CA LEU A 377 -16.89 -5.61 24.42
C LEU A 377 -16.83 -5.07 23.00
N GLY A 378 -17.46 -3.93 22.72
CA GLY A 378 -17.42 -3.32 21.39
C GLY A 378 -16.03 -2.81 20.99
N PHE A 379 -15.14 -2.53 21.94
CA PHE A 379 -13.73 -2.23 21.68
C PHE A 379 -12.93 -3.50 21.39
N HIS A 380 -13.14 -4.56 22.16
CA HIS A 380 -12.48 -5.85 21.98
C HIS A 380 -12.88 -6.51 20.66
N GLU A 381 -14.16 -6.46 20.29
CA GLU A 381 -14.64 -6.91 18.97
C GLU A 381 -13.99 -6.12 17.85
N ARG A 382 -13.95 -4.78 17.94
CA ARG A 382 -13.27 -3.93 16.95
C ARG A 382 -11.77 -4.22 16.84
N LEU A 383 -11.10 -4.46 17.96
CA LEU A 383 -9.68 -4.81 17.98
C LEU A 383 -9.45 -6.18 17.34
N ARG A 384 -10.34 -7.15 17.60
CA ARG A 384 -10.30 -8.48 16.99
C ARG A 384 -10.53 -8.40 15.48
N ASP A 385 -11.56 -7.68 15.05
CA ASP A 385 -11.85 -7.48 13.63
C ASP A 385 -10.70 -6.79 12.90
N PHE A 386 -10.09 -5.78 13.54
CA PHE A 386 -8.90 -5.11 13.00
C PHE A 386 -7.69 -6.04 12.91
N ALA A 387 -7.41 -6.82 13.97
CA ALA A 387 -6.33 -7.78 13.99
C ALA A 387 -6.53 -8.87 12.93
N ASP A 388 -7.75 -9.38 12.79
CA ASP A 388 -8.12 -10.36 11.77
C ASP A 388 -7.96 -9.78 10.36
N GLU A 389 -8.34 -8.52 10.13
CA GLU A 389 -8.14 -7.87 8.83
C GLU A 389 -6.65 -7.65 8.53
N CYS A 390 -5.85 -7.24 9.51
CA CYS A 390 -4.40 -7.06 9.33
C CYS A 390 -3.71 -8.40 9.06
N LEU A 391 -4.06 -9.44 9.82
CA LEU A 391 -3.55 -10.78 9.61
C LEU A 391 -3.91 -11.30 8.21
N ALA A 392 -5.15 -11.07 7.77
CA ALA A 392 -5.56 -11.46 6.44
C ALA A 392 -4.81 -10.68 5.34
N VAL A 393 -4.60 -9.38 5.51
CA VAL A 393 -3.78 -8.56 4.59
C VAL A 393 -2.34 -9.07 4.55
N LEU A 394 -1.74 -9.41 5.69
CA LEU A 394 -0.36 -9.94 5.77
C LEU A 394 -0.24 -11.32 5.13
N VAL A 395 -1.16 -12.23 5.43
CA VAL A 395 -1.15 -13.59 4.87
C VAL A 395 -1.41 -13.55 3.36
N ILE A 396 -2.42 -12.81 2.90
CA ILE A 396 -2.76 -12.74 1.48
C ILE A 396 -1.71 -11.96 0.69
N GLY A 397 -1.20 -10.86 1.25
CA GLY A 397 -0.05 -10.15 0.69
C GLY A 397 1.18 -11.04 0.61
N GLY A 398 1.47 -11.80 1.67
CA GLY A 398 2.57 -12.77 1.71
C GLY A 398 2.42 -13.86 0.66
N LEU A 399 1.22 -14.43 0.49
CA LEU A 399 0.97 -15.48 -0.51
C LEU A 399 1.03 -14.95 -1.94
N ALA A 400 0.47 -13.77 -2.21
CA ALA A 400 0.52 -13.14 -3.52
C ALA A 400 1.95 -12.77 -3.95
N ASN A 401 2.86 -12.61 -2.98
CA ASN A 401 4.26 -12.24 -3.19
C ASN A 401 5.23 -13.33 -2.75
N ILE A 402 4.78 -14.58 -2.57
CA ILE A 402 5.59 -15.66 -1.99
C ILE A 402 6.87 -15.92 -2.78
N GLN A 403 6.85 -15.66 -4.09
CA GLN A 403 7.99 -15.75 -5.00
C GLN A 403 9.10 -14.72 -4.73
N PHE A 404 8.81 -13.60 -4.04
CA PHE A 404 9.78 -12.56 -3.72
C PHE A 404 10.33 -12.66 -2.30
N ILE A 405 9.67 -13.43 -1.43
CA ILE A 405 10.05 -13.59 -0.02
C ILE A 405 11.47 -14.14 0.13
N PRO A 406 11.89 -15.22 -0.56
CA PRO A 406 13.26 -15.75 -0.42
C PRO A 406 14.33 -14.69 -0.70
N ASN A 407 14.15 -13.88 -1.75
CA ASN A 407 15.09 -12.82 -2.11
C ASN A 407 15.15 -11.74 -1.02
N ALA A 408 14.01 -11.29 -0.51
CA ALA A 408 13.97 -10.32 0.59
C ALA A 408 14.63 -10.86 1.87
N LEU A 409 14.46 -12.16 2.16
CA LEU A 409 15.08 -12.82 3.31
C LEU A 409 16.60 -12.86 3.21
N MET A 410 17.20 -12.83 2.01
CA MET A 410 18.67 -12.78 1.87
C MET A 410 19.24 -11.48 2.46
N PHE A 411 18.59 -10.34 2.23
CA PHE A 411 19.02 -9.06 2.81
C PHE A 411 18.95 -9.09 4.34
N VAL A 412 17.87 -9.65 4.89
CA VAL A 412 17.70 -9.81 6.34
C VAL A 412 18.73 -10.78 6.91
N PHE A 413 18.99 -11.89 6.22
CA PHE A 413 19.98 -12.88 6.64
C PHE A 413 21.36 -12.22 6.79
N PHE A 414 21.88 -11.56 5.75
CA PHE A 414 23.17 -10.88 5.83
C PHE A 414 23.19 -9.74 6.86
N ALA A 415 22.09 -8.99 7.02
CA ALA A 415 22.00 -7.95 8.03
C ALA A 415 22.07 -8.49 9.46
N LEU A 416 21.56 -9.70 9.72
CA LEU A 416 21.53 -10.31 11.04
C LEU A 416 22.78 -11.13 11.37
N THR A 417 23.47 -11.68 10.36
CA THR A 417 24.57 -12.62 10.55
C THR A 417 25.95 -12.02 10.29
N THR A 418 26.04 -10.75 9.90
CA THR A 418 27.31 -10.08 9.57
C THR A 418 27.39 -8.65 10.12
N ASN A 419 28.60 -8.12 10.26
CA ASN A 419 28.86 -6.72 10.63
C ASN A 419 29.04 -5.80 9.41
N LEU A 420 28.46 -6.16 8.26
CA LEU A 420 28.61 -5.39 7.02
C LEU A 420 27.94 -4.01 7.11
N SER A 421 28.49 -3.04 6.39
CA SER A 421 27.81 -1.75 6.18
C SER A 421 26.49 -1.93 5.42
N PRO A 422 25.54 -0.97 5.46
CA PRO A 422 24.30 -1.06 4.67
C PRO A 422 24.53 -1.28 3.17
N ALA A 423 25.60 -0.68 2.62
CA ALA A 423 26.01 -0.91 1.23
C ALA A 423 26.51 -2.36 1.01
N GLY A 424 27.23 -2.92 1.98
CA GLY A 424 27.64 -4.33 1.97
C GLY A 424 26.44 -5.28 2.02
N VAL A 425 25.50 -5.07 2.92
CA VAL A 425 24.25 -5.86 2.99
C VAL A 425 23.48 -5.79 1.67
N ALA A 426 23.34 -4.60 1.09
CA ALA A 426 22.69 -4.43 -0.20
C ALA A 426 23.40 -5.17 -1.32
N PHE A 427 24.74 -5.09 -1.39
CA PHE A 427 25.55 -5.80 -2.37
C PHE A 427 25.37 -7.32 -2.26
N TYR A 428 25.53 -7.89 -1.07
CA TYR A 428 25.40 -9.32 -0.86
C TYR A 428 23.97 -9.83 -1.10
N GLY A 429 22.94 -9.08 -0.69
CA GLY A 429 21.55 -9.42 -0.98
C GLY A 429 21.26 -9.46 -2.48
N VAL A 430 21.74 -8.47 -3.24
CA VAL A 430 21.59 -8.43 -4.71
C VAL A 430 22.36 -9.56 -5.39
N VAL A 431 23.60 -9.81 -4.98
CA VAL A 431 24.44 -10.89 -5.56
C VAL A 431 23.84 -12.26 -5.28
N ALA A 432 23.37 -12.52 -4.05
CA ALA A 432 22.70 -13.78 -3.70
C ALA A 432 21.42 -14.00 -4.52
N THR A 433 20.58 -12.95 -4.65
CA THR A 433 19.38 -12.96 -5.48
C THR A 433 19.71 -13.23 -6.96
N GLY A 434 20.76 -12.59 -7.48
CA GLY A 434 21.24 -12.79 -8.85
C GLY A 434 21.72 -14.22 -9.09
N MET A 435 22.47 -14.79 -8.14
CA MET A 435 22.95 -16.16 -8.20
C MET A 435 21.79 -17.17 -8.23
N GLU A 436 20.80 -17.00 -7.36
CA GLU A 436 19.58 -17.83 -7.38
C GLU A 436 18.88 -17.75 -8.74
N PHE A 437 18.72 -16.54 -9.28
CA PHE A 437 18.12 -16.32 -10.59
C PHE A 437 18.87 -17.05 -11.72
N PHE A 438 20.20 -16.99 -11.74
CA PHE A 438 21.02 -17.73 -12.71
C PHE A 438 20.84 -19.24 -12.58
N MET A 439 20.79 -19.78 -11.37
CA MET A 439 20.56 -21.20 -11.12
C MET A 439 19.16 -21.63 -11.61
N VAL A 440 18.13 -20.85 -11.31
CA VAL A 440 16.75 -21.11 -11.76
C VAL A 440 16.64 -21.07 -13.29
N ILE A 441 17.22 -20.06 -13.94
CA ILE A 441 17.24 -19.95 -15.41
C ILE A 441 17.96 -21.14 -16.02
N SER A 442 19.10 -21.53 -15.47
CA SER A 442 19.88 -22.67 -15.95
C SER A 442 19.06 -23.96 -15.97
N ARG A 443 18.33 -24.26 -14.88
CA ARG A 443 17.39 -25.40 -14.82
C ARG A 443 16.25 -25.27 -15.84
N SER A 444 15.70 -24.07 -16.01
CA SER A 444 14.62 -23.80 -16.97
C SER A 444 15.08 -24.04 -18.41
N ILE A 445 16.26 -23.54 -18.79
CA ILE A 445 16.88 -23.74 -20.11
C ILE A 445 17.09 -25.23 -20.37
N ALA A 446 17.70 -25.94 -19.42
CA ALA A 446 17.94 -27.37 -19.57
C ALA A 446 16.65 -28.18 -19.72
N THR A 447 15.63 -27.85 -18.94
CA THR A 447 14.30 -28.46 -19.05
C THR A 447 13.69 -28.18 -20.42
N HIS A 448 13.79 -26.94 -20.91
CA HIS A 448 13.29 -26.56 -22.23
C HIS A 448 14.02 -27.30 -23.37
N LEU A 449 15.35 -27.41 -23.30
CA LEU A 449 16.16 -28.16 -24.26
C LEU A 449 15.77 -29.64 -24.26
N TYR A 450 15.60 -30.24 -23.08
CA TYR A 450 15.15 -31.63 -22.96
C TYR A 450 13.74 -31.82 -23.54
N LEU A 451 12.80 -30.92 -23.23
CA LEU A 451 11.44 -30.99 -23.77
C LEU A 451 11.43 -30.82 -25.29
N LYS A 452 12.25 -29.94 -25.86
CA LYS A 452 12.36 -29.77 -27.30
C LYS A 452 12.83 -31.05 -27.99
N ASP A 453 13.92 -31.65 -27.50
CA ASP A 453 14.50 -32.84 -28.12
C ASP A 453 13.64 -34.11 -27.88
N SER A 454 12.99 -34.20 -26.72
CA SER A 454 12.03 -35.28 -26.40
C SER A 454 10.66 -35.11 -27.06
N HIS A 455 10.48 -34.03 -27.84
CA HIS A 455 9.20 -33.66 -28.44
C HIS A 455 8.06 -33.59 -27.41
N ASN A 456 8.32 -32.83 -26.34
CA ASN A 456 7.50 -32.66 -25.14
C ASN A 456 7.17 -33.99 -24.44
N GLY A 457 8.16 -34.87 -24.34
CA GLY A 457 8.04 -36.18 -23.68
C GLY A 457 7.42 -37.29 -24.53
N LEU A 458 7.20 -37.08 -25.84
CA LEU A 458 6.69 -38.11 -26.75
C LEU A 458 7.75 -39.16 -27.12
N ARG A 459 9.03 -38.77 -27.16
CA ARG A 459 10.14 -39.70 -27.46
C ARG A 459 10.64 -40.36 -26.18
N LYS A 460 10.52 -41.68 -26.10
CA LYS A 460 11.00 -42.49 -24.96
C LYS A 460 12.54 -42.60 -24.89
N GLU A 461 13.24 -42.38 -26.00
CA GLU A 461 14.67 -42.68 -26.14
C GLU A 461 15.60 -41.49 -25.81
N VAL A 462 15.08 -40.34 -25.40
CA VAL A 462 15.92 -39.18 -25.10
C VAL A 462 16.54 -39.32 -23.71
N ASN A 463 17.85 -39.55 -23.67
CA ASN A 463 18.60 -39.63 -22.42
C ASN A 463 18.60 -38.28 -21.68
N ARG A 464 17.94 -38.25 -20.52
CA ARG A 464 17.83 -37.05 -19.67
C ARG A 464 19.17 -36.58 -19.11
N TYR A 465 20.16 -37.48 -19.02
CA TYR A 465 21.50 -37.19 -18.50
C TYR A 465 22.51 -36.81 -19.60
N HIS A 466 22.03 -36.59 -20.82
CA HIS A 466 22.88 -36.09 -21.89
C HIS A 466 23.52 -34.75 -21.49
N VAL A 467 24.82 -34.58 -21.78
CA VAL A 467 25.64 -33.41 -21.36
C VAL A 467 24.94 -32.08 -21.67
N LYS A 468 24.28 -31.97 -22.82
CA LYS A 468 23.47 -30.81 -23.23
C LYS A 468 22.48 -30.31 -22.17
N TYR A 469 21.85 -31.20 -21.40
CA TYR A 469 20.82 -30.84 -20.40
C TYR A 469 21.34 -30.80 -18.97
N VAL A 470 22.56 -31.25 -18.71
CA VAL A 470 23.15 -31.31 -17.36
C VAL A 470 24.22 -30.24 -17.18
N LEU A 471 24.94 -29.91 -18.26
CA LEU A 471 26.04 -28.95 -18.24
C LEU A 471 25.66 -27.57 -17.69
N PRO A 472 24.53 -26.93 -18.09
CA PRO A 472 24.15 -25.64 -17.54
C PRO A 472 24.06 -25.67 -16.00
N GLN A 473 23.45 -26.71 -15.43
CA GLN A 473 23.22 -26.82 -14.00
C GLN A 473 24.49 -27.15 -13.24
N VAL A 474 25.38 -27.97 -13.83
CA VAL A 474 26.71 -28.22 -13.25
C VAL A 474 27.50 -26.92 -13.18
N VAL A 475 27.53 -26.14 -14.27
CA VAL A 475 28.24 -24.85 -14.32
C VAL A 475 27.69 -23.88 -13.26
N THR A 476 26.37 -23.68 -13.21
CA THR A 476 25.78 -22.79 -12.22
C THR A 476 25.87 -23.33 -10.79
N GLY A 477 25.89 -24.65 -10.63
CA GLY A 477 26.03 -25.33 -9.34
C GLY A 477 27.43 -25.18 -8.74
N CYS A 478 28.47 -24.90 -9.53
CA CYS A 478 29.80 -24.59 -9.02
C CYS A 478 29.92 -23.17 -8.43
N LEU A 479 29.05 -22.23 -8.81
CA LEU A 479 29.17 -20.83 -8.41
C LEU A 479 29.13 -20.60 -6.89
N PRO A 480 28.22 -21.23 -6.11
CA PRO A 480 28.21 -21.09 -4.65
C PRO A 480 29.52 -21.58 -4.01
N ALA A 481 30.06 -22.71 -4.46
CA ALA A 481 31.33 -23.24 -3.96
C ALA A 481 32.52 -22.33 -4.27
N VAL A 482 32.60 -21.79 -5.49
CA VAL A 482 33.64 -20.82 -5.88
C VAL A 482 33.53 -19.54 -5.03
N ALA A 483 32.32 -19.06 -4.78
CA ALA A 483 32.08 -17.92 -3.92
C ALA A 483 32.57 -18.21 -2.49
N THR A 484 32.19 -19.33 -1.89
CA THR A 484 32.65 -19.74 -0.55
C THR A 484 34.18 -19.84 -0.48
N TYR A 485 34.82 -20.49 -1.46
CA TYR A 485 36.27 -20.63 -1.51
C TYR A 485 36.99 -19.27 -1.59
N ARG A 486 36.46 -18.35 -2.39
CA ARG A 486 37.01 -17.00 -2.48
C ARG A 486 36.90 -16.23 -1.16
N HIS A 487 35.77 -16.34 -0.47
CA HIS A 487 35.59 -15.70 0.83
C HIS A 487 36.50 -16.28 1.91
N TYR A 488 36.83 -17.57 1.80
CA TYR A 488 37.78 -18.22 2.68
C TYR A 488 39.22 -17.74 2.45
N ILE A 489 39.66 -17.64 1.19
CA ILE A 489 41.04 -17.20 0.87
C ILE A 489 41.26 -15.72 1.14
N ASP A 490 40.26 -14.89 0.84
CA ASP A 490 40.35 -13.44 1.00
C ASP A 490 40.04 -13.00 2.45
N ASP A 491 39.77 -13.94 3.38
CA ASP A 491 39.40 -13.70 4.79
C ASP A 491 38.26 -12.69 4.97
N ASN A 492 37.21 -12.84 4.16
CA ASN A 492 36.07 -11.90 4.16
C ASN A 492 35.13 -12.14 5.35
N ASP A 493 34.67 -11.06 6.00
CA ASP A 493 33.70 -11.09 7.12
C ASP A 493 32.41 -11.88 6.83
N ALA A 494 32.01 -11.97 5.56
CA ALA A 494 30.80 -12.68 5.15
C ALA A 494 31.00 -14.21 4.96
N PHE A 495 32.20 -14.76 5.18
CA PHE A 495 32.55 -16.15 4.88
C PHE A 495 31.56 -17.17 5.45
N VAL A 496 31.28 -17.10 6.77
CA VAL A 496 30.38 -18.05 7.44
C VAL A 496 28.97 -18.01 6.84
N SER A 497 28.45 -16.80 6.59
CA SER A 497 27.12 -16.61 6.00
C SER A 497 27.04 -17.18 4.59
N VAL A 498 28.06 -16.94 3.76
CA VAL A 498 28.16 -17.48 2.41
C VAL A 498 28.31 -19.01 2.42
N LEU A 499 29.09 -19.57 3.33
CA LEU A 499 29.23 -21.02 3.51
C LEU A 499 27.89 -21.68 3.87
N LEU A 500 27.16 -21.11 4.83
CA LEU A 500 25.84 -21.60 5.23
C LEU A 500 24.84 -21.56 4.08
N LEU A 501 24.82 -20.47 3.31
CA LEU A 501 23.96 -20.34 2.14
C LEU A 501 24.33 -21.36 1.06
N THR A 502 25.62 -21.58 0.78
CA THR A 502 26.11 -22.61 -0.15
C THR A 502 25.67 -24.01 0.29
N ALA A 503 25.83 -24.35 1.57
CA ALA A 503 25.37 -25.63 2.11
C ALA A 503 23.85 -25.78 1.99
N PHE A 504 23.09 -24.73 2.31
CA PHE A 504 21.64 -24.71 2.16
C PHE A 504 21.20 -24.94 0.71
N VAL A 505 21.82 -24.26 -0.27
CA VAL A 505 21.50 -24.42 -1.69
C VAL A 505 21.71 -25.87 -2.14
N TYR A 506 22.82 -26.50 -1.75
CA TYR A 506 23.07 -27.91 -2.10
C TYR A 506 22.14 -28.89 -1.39
N ILE A 507 21.81 -28.65 -0.12
CA ILE A 507 20.80 -29.46 0.58
C ILE A 507 19.43 -29.30 -0.09
N TYR A 508 19.06 -28.07 -0.46
CA TYR A 508 17.79 -27.77 -1.10
C TYR A 508 17.66 -28.42 -2.49
N GLU A 509 18.76 -28.59 -3.24
CA GLU A 509 18.77 -29.31 -4.52
C GLU A 509 18.26 -30.76 -4.42
N PHE A 510 18.50 -31.45 -3.29
CA PHE A 510 17.98 -32.82 -3.10
C PHE A 510 16.45 -32.88 -3.18
N THR A 511 15.77 -31.77 -2.85
CA THR A 511 14.33 -31.70 -2.91
C THR A 511 13.78 -31.70 -4.34
N TYR A 512 14.61 -31.56 -5.39
CA TYR A 512 14.23 -31.65 -6.80
C TYR A 512 14.23 -33.08 -7.36
N ARG A 513 14.73 -34.06 -6.59
CA ARG A 513 14.72 -35.47 -6.99
C ARG A 513 13.31 -35.98 -7.24
N GLY A 514 13.13 -36.78 -8.29
CA GLY A 514 11.83 -37.33 -8.68
C GLY A 514 10.95 -36.40 -9.52
N ASN A 515 11.42 -35.20 -9.87
CA ASN A 515 10.66 -34.16 -10.60
C ASN A 515 9.28 -33.89 -9.96
N PRO A 516 9.23 -33.40 -8.70
CA PRO A 516 7.97 -33.21 -7.99
C PRO A 516 6.95 -32.34 -8.73
N GLN A 517 7.42 -31.40 -9.55
CA GLN A 517 6.58 -30.56 -10.40
C GLN A 517 5.79 -31.34 -11.47
N GLN A 518 6.22 -32.54 -11.83
CA GLN A 518 5.53 -33.44 -12.78
C GLN A 518 4.84 -34.59 -12.07
N THR A 519 5.56 -35.24 -11.14
CA THR A 519 5.11 -36.50 -10.51
C THR A 519 4.29 -36.30 -9.26
N GLY A 520 4.44 -35.15 -8.59
CA GLY A 520 3.79 -34.92 -7.31
C GLY A 520 4.37 -35.59 -6.10
N CYS A 521 5.57 -36.17 -6.19
CA CYS A 521 6.14 -36.96 -5.09
C CYS A 521 6.33 -36.20 -3.76
N ARG A 522 6.12 -34.88 -3.73
CA ARG A 522 6.17 -34.04 -2.51
C ARG A 522 4.79 -33.59 -2.00
N GLU A 523 3.73 -34.09 -2.60
CA GLU A 523 2.36 -33.81 -2.19
C GLU A 523 2.08 -34.29 -0.76
N ARG A 524 1.32 -33.48 -0.01
CA ARG A 524 0.97 -33.78 1.38
C ARG A 524 -0.54 -33.90 1.52
N ILE A 525 -1.02 -35.12 1.80
CA ILE A 525 -2.45 -35.41 1.96
C ILE A 525 -3.10 -34.49 3.00
N SER A 526 -2.42 -34.19 4.12
CA SER A 526 -2.95 -33.30 5.16
C SER A 526 -3.14 -31.86 4.70
N TRP A 527 -2.42 -31.39 3.68
CA TRP A 527 -2.58 -30.05 3.11
C TRP A 527 -3.71 -30.01 2.09
N VAL A 528 -3.87 -31.08 1.31
CA VAL A 528 -4.96 -31.24 0.33
C VAL A 528 -6.31 -31.44 1.03
N THR A 529 -6.35 -32.28 2.07
CA THR A 529 -7.60 -32.67 2.77
C THR A 529 -7.88 -31.85 4.02
N GLY A 530 -6.85 -31.29 4.66
CA GLY A 530 -6.97 -30.63 5.95
C GLY A 530 -7.58 -29.23 5.89
N ARG A 531 -7.92 -28.71 7.07
CA ARG A 531 -8.18 -27.27 7.27
C ARG A 531 -6.86 -26.64 7.70
N SER A 532 -6.28 -25.80 6.84
CA SER A 532 -5.12 -25.01 7.22
C SER A 532 -5.60 -23.62 7.68
N MET A 533 -4.90 -23.05 8.66
CA MET A 533 -5.12 -21.67 9.11
C MET A 533 -5.04 -20.67 7.93
N LEU A 534 -4.21 -21.01 6.94
CA LEU A 534 -4.08 -20.29 5.68
C LEU A 534 -5.40 -20.28 4.89
N ILE A 535 -6.04 -21.44 4.68
CA ILE A 535 -7.33 -21.54 3.99
C ILE A 535 -8.42 -20.76 4.73
N ASP A 536 -8.46 -20.86 6.06
CA ASP A 536 -9.43 -20.12 6.89
C ASP A 536 -9.23 -18.61 6.79
N THR A 537 -7.98 -18.15 6.69
CA THR A 537 -7.64 -16.73 6.51
C THR A 537 -8.03 -16.22 5.13
N VAL A 538 -7.75 -17.03 4.09
CA VAL A 538 -8.15 -16.73 2.71
C VAL A 538 -9.66 -16.59 2.58
N LYS A 539 -10.44 -17.45 3.24
CA LYS A 539 -11.91 -17.35 3.33
C LYS A 539 -12.40 -16.04 3.97
N ARG A 540 -11.71 -15.53 4.99
CA ARG A 540 -12.11 -14.25 5.62
C ARG A 540 -11.77 -13.05 4.74
N TYR A 541 -10.74 -13.20 3.90
CA TYR A 541 -10.31 -12.15 2.99
C TYR A 541 -11.18 -12.09 1.73
N PHE A 542 -11.34 -13.20 1.03
CA PHE A 542 -12.19 -13.30 -0.17
C PHE A 542 -13.52 -13.95 0.18
N SER A 543 -14.62 -13.25 -0.09
CA SER A 543 -15.93 -13.88 -0.17
C SER A 543 -16.19 -14.29 -1.61
N GLY A 544 -16.99 -15.32 -1.81
CA GLY A 544 -17.37 -15.73 -3.15
C GLY A 544 -18.46 -16.78 -3.10
N THR A 545 -19.39 -16.70 -4.05
CA THR A 545 -20.45 -17.70 -4.23
C THR A 545 -20.01 -18.68 -5.29
N ILE A 546 -20.01 -19.97 -4.97
CA ILE A 546 -19.80 -21.06 -5.94
C ILE A 546 -21.16 -21.59 -6.38
N ILE A 547 -21.46 -21.47 -7.68
CA ILE A 547 -22.64 -22.05 -8.33
C ILE A 547 -22.22 -23.33 -9.04
N ARG A 548 -22.95 -24.42 -8.80
CA ARG A 548 -22.73 -25.73 -9.44
C ARG A 548 -23.84 -26.00 -10.45
N MET A 549 -23.51 -26.20 -11.72
CA MET A 549 -24.48 -26.60 -12.75
C MET A 549 -24.78 -28.10 -12.73
N ALA A 550 -23.75 -28.94 -12.57
CA ALA A 550 -23.89 -30.40 -12.50
C ALA A 550 -23.00 -31.00 -11.39
N PRO A 551 -23.37 -32.16 -10.82
CA PRO A 551 -22.47 -32.90 -9.94
C PRO A 551 -21.25 -33.41 -10.72
N LEU A 552 -20.10 -33.50 -10.03
CA LEU A 552 -18.91 -34.19 -10.52
C LEU A 552 -18.76 -35.50 -9.77
N ASP A 553 -18.69 -36.61 -10.50
CA ASP A 553 -18.45 -37.94 -9.95
C ASP A 553 -16.98 -38.06 -9.49
N PRO A 554 -16.68 -38.24 -8.19
CA PRO A 554 -15.31 -38.32 -7.69
C PRO A 554 -14.53 -39.53 -8.21
N GLU A 555 -15.20 -40.55 -8.76
CA GLU A 555 -14.56 -41.74 -9.36
C GLU A 555 -14.15 -41.49 -10.83
N LYS A 556 -14.53 -40.35 -11.41
CA LYS A 556 -14.19 -39.95 -12.77
C LYS A 556 -13.14 -38.83 -12.80
N GLN A 557 -12.47 -38.73 -13.93
CA GLN A 557 -11.50 -37.68 -14.21
C GLN A 557 -12.13 -36.53 -14.98
N TYR A 558 -11.64 -35.32 -14.73
CA TYR A 558 -12.07 -34.13 -15.44
C TYR A 558 -10.89 -33.19 -15.70
N VAL A 559 -11.00 -32.41 -16.78
CA VAL A 559 -10.15 -31.26 -17.08
C VAL A 559 -10.94 -29.99 -16.77
N LEU A 560 -10.77 -29.44 -15.57
CA LEU A 560 -11.38 -28.18 -15.16
C LEU A 560 -10.60 -27.01 -15.74
N SER A 561 -11.28 -26.14 -16.48
CA SER A 561 -10.66 -25.03 -17.19
C SER A 561 -11.20 -23.71 -16.66
N PHE A 562 -10.39 -23.02 -15.86
CA PHE A 562 -10.72 -21.81 -15.14
C PHE A 562 -10.48 -20.55 -15.98
N HIS A 563 -11.48 -19.67 -16.02
CA HIS A 563 -11.46 -18.42 -16.79
C HIS A 563 -12.05 -17.26 -15.97
N PRO A 564 -11.50 -16.03 -16.09
CA PRO A 564 -10.26 -15.67 -16.76
C PRO A 564 -9.06 -15.85 -15.80
N HIS A 565 -7.84 -15.62 -16.28
CA HIS A 565 -6.59 -15.71 -15.51
C HIS A 565 -6.38 -14.52 -14.58
N GLY A 566 -6.86 -13.33 -14.95
CA GLY A 566 -6.49 -12.11 -14.25
C GLY A 566 -4.99 -11.79 -14.32
N ILE A 567 -4.54 -10.87 -13.47
CA ILE A 567 -3.10 -10.60 -13.30
C ILE A 567 -2.42 -11.80 -12.64
N MET A 568 -3.02 -12.29 -11.56
CA MET A 568 -2.70 -13.57 -10.93
C MET A 568 -4.03 -14.31 -10.70
N PRO A 569 -4.15 -15.60 -11.06
CA PRO A 569 -5.36 -16.37 -10.86
C PRO A 569 -5.45 -16.80 -9.39
N ILE A 570 -5.64 -15.85 -8.49
CA ILE A 570 -5.52 -16.08 -7.04
C ILE A 570 -6.63 -17.00 -6.55
N SER A 571 -7.83 -16.92 -7.14
CA SER A 571 -8.97 -17.72 -6.69
C SER A 571 -8.77 -19.22 -6.89
N VAL A 572 -8.09 -19.60 -7.98
CA VAL A 572 -7.78 -21.00 -8.28
C VAL A 572 -6.98 -21.67 -7.17
N MET A 573 -6.15 -20.90 -6.46
CA MET A 573 -5.26 -21.38 -5.40
C MET A 573 -6.01 -21.78 -4.13
N TRP A 574 -7.26 -21.33 -3.94
CA TRP A 574 -8.03 -21.59 -2.73
C TRP A 574 -9.44 -22.14 -2.95
N LEU A 575 -9.98 -22.06 -4.17
CA LEU A 575 -11.34 -22.46 -4.52
C LEU A 575 -11.73 -23.84 -3.98
N GLN A 576 -10.91 -24.85 -4.26
CA GLN A 576 -11.17 -26.26 -3.91
C GLN A 576 -11.08 -26.54 -2.41
N PHE A 577 -10.47 -25.64 -1.64
CA PHE A 577 -10.28 -25.80 -0.21
C PHE A 577 -11.42 -25.19 0.62
N THR A 578 -12.36 -24.49 -0.03
CA THR A 578 -13.50 -23.88 0.65
C THR A 578 -14.50 -24.94 1.15
N ALA A 579 -15.19 -24.63 2.26
CA ALA A 579 -16.27 -25.49 2.77
C ALA A 579 -17.43 -25.61 1.76
N GLN A 580 -17.70 -24.54 0.98
CA GLN A 580 -18.70 -24.55 -0.07
C GLN A 580 -18.33 -25.52 -1.18
N TRP A 581 -17.07 -25.53 -1.64
CA TRP A 581 -16.59 -26.51 -2.62
C TRP A 581 -16.78 -27.94 -2.11
N ARG A 582 -16.32 -28.25 -0.89
CA ARG A 582 -16.46 -29.59 -0.31
C ARG A 582 -17.91 -30.05 -0.15
N LYS A 583 -18.85 -29.11 0.03
CA LYS A 583 -20.29 -29.40 0.07
C LYS A 583 -20.86 -29.66 -1.33
N LEU A 584 -20.43 -28.91 -2.34
CA LEU A 584 -20.92 -29.02 -3.71
C LEU A 584 -20.29 -30.19 -4.49
N PHE A 585 -19.03 -30.49 -4.20
CA PHE A 585 -18.20 -31.53 -4.84
C PHE A 585 -17.51 -32.36 -3.76
N PRO A 586 -18.26 -33.23 -3.05
CA PRO A 586 -17.71 -34.06 -1.99
C PRO A 586 -16.65 -35.02 -2.54
N ASN A 587 -15.54 -35.18 -1.82
CA ASN A 587 -14.41 -36.07 -2.17
C ASN A 587 -13.78 -35.79 -3.54
N PHE A 588 -14.00 -34.61 -4.11
CA PHE A 588 -13.45 -34.23 -5.41
C PHE A 588 -12.23 -33.32 -5.26
N TYR A 589 -11.14 -33.66 -5.94
CA TYR A 589 -9.92 -32.86 -6.02
C TYR A 589 -9.33 -32.88 -7.42
N ALA A 590 -8.91 -31.73 -7.92
CA ALA A 590 -8.21 -31.58 -9.19
C ALA A 590 -6.85 -30.90 -8.96
N HIS A 591 -5.77 -31.48 -9.48
CA HIS A 591 -4.44 -30.89 -9.34
C HIS A 591 -4.33 -29.59 -10.13
N ILE A 592 -4.00 -28.50 -9.43
CA ILE A 592 -3.85 -27.18 -10.03
C ILE A 592 -2.59 -27.19 -10.90
N LEU A 593 -2.71 -26.75 -12.15
CA LEU A 593 -1.60 -26.60 -13.07
C LEU A 593 -1.09 -25.16 -13.07
N THR A 594 0.13 -24.93 -12.56
CA THR A 594 0.73 -23.59 -12.44
C THR A 594 1.96 -23.40 -13.33
N ALA A 595 2.36 -22.15 -13.54
CA ALA A 595 3.51 -21.82 -14.40
C ALA A 595 4.79 -22.51 -13.93
N SER A 596 5.54 -23.14 -14.84
CA SER A 596 6.76 -23.91 -14.53
C SER A 596 7.79 -23.14 -13.69
N ILE A 597 7.89 -21.81 -13.87
CA ILE A 597 8.81 -20.97 -13.10
C ILE A 597 8.53 -20.99 -11.59
N LEU A 598 7.25 -21.04 -11.18
CA LEU A 598 6.87 -21.08 -9.76
C LEU A 598 7.31 -22.39 -9.09
N HIS A 599 7.52 -23.45 -9.87
CA HIS A 599 8.06 -24.72 -9.38
C HIS A 599 9.60 -24.75 -9.32
N GLN A 600 10.28 -23.63 -9.58
CA GLN A 600 11.72 -23.47 -9.45
C GLN A 600 12.12 -22.49 -8.34
N ILE A 601 11.21 -21.62 -7.91
CA ILE A 601 11.47 -20.61 -6.87
C ILE A 601 11.23 -21.26 -5.49
N PRO A 602 12.22 -21.27 -4.57
CA PRO A 602 12.06 -21.80 -3.21
C PRO A 602 10.87 -21.18 -2.48
N LEU A 603 10.31 -21.90 -1.50
CA LEU A 603 9.11 -21.52 -0.74
C LEU A 603 7.82 -21.52 -1.58
N ALA A 604 7.77 -20.76 -2.69
CA ALA A 604 6.65 -20.79 -3.63
C ALA A 604 6.42 -22.22 -4.16
N ARG A 605 7.49 -22.84 -4.64
CA ARG A 605 7.52 -24.24 -5.08
C ARG A 605 7.07 -25.21 -4.00
N ASP A 606 7.57 -25.06 -2.78
CA ASP A 606 7.28 -25.99 -1.69
C ASP A 606 5.80 -25.92 -1.30
N VAL A 607 5.23 -24.71 -1.19
CA VAL A 607 3.79 -24.52 -0.95
C VAL A 607 2.97 -25.14 -2.08
N LEU A 608 3.30 -24.86 -3.34
CA LEU A 608 2.60 -25.44 -4.49
C LEU A 608 2.65 -26.98 -4.46
N HIS A 609 3.83 -27.56 -4.23
CA HIS A 609 4.00 -29.01 -4.22
C HIS A 609 3.29 -29.67 -3.04
N PHE A 610 3.25 -29.05 -1.86
CA PHE A 610 2.52 -29.59 -0.71
C PHE A 610 1.02 -29.65 -0.96
N TYR A 611 0.46 -28.66 -1.66
CA TYR A 611 -0.92 -28.68 -2.17
C TYR A 611 -1.09 -29.57 -3.42
N GLY A 612 -0.09 -30.33 -3.85
CA GLY A 612 -0.22 -31.23 -4.99
C GLY A 612 -0.32 -30.53 -6.35
N SER A 613 0.02 -29.24 -6.44
CA SER A 613 0.10 -28.52 -7.72
C SER A 613 1.17 -29.13 -8.64
N ARG A 614 0.90 -29.12 -9.94
CA ARG A 614 1.80 -29.60 -11.00
C ARG A 614 2.11 -28.46 -11.97
N GLU A 615 3.19 -28.58 -12.73
CA GLU A 615 3.49 -27.58 -13.76
C GLU A 615 2.53 -27.70 -14.95
N VAL A 616 2.23 -26.57 -15.61
CA VAL A 616 1.41 -26.52 -16.83
C VAL A 616 2.21 -26.94 -18.08
N SER A 617 2.75 -28.17 -18.05
CA SER A 617 3.45 -28.79 -19.18
C SER A 617 2.64 -29.96 -19.75
N ARG A 618 2.82 -30.25 -21.05
CA ARG A 618 2.17 -31.41 -21.70
C ARG A 618 2.47 -32.71 -20.94
N GLN A 619 3.70 -32.85 -20.48
CA GLN A 619 4.17 -34.05 -19.78
C GLN A 619 3.48 -34.21 -18.43
N ALA A 620 3.41 -33.17 -17.60
CA ALA A 620 2.75 -33.21 -16.29
C ALA A 620 1.24 -33.44 -16.45
N PHE A 621 0.60 -32.71 -17.37
CA PHE A 621 -0.83 -32.87 -17.68
C PHE A 621 -1.16 -34.32 -18.07
N ALA A 622 -0.45 -34.88 -19.06
CA ALA A 622 -0.68 -36.25 -19.51
C ALA A 622 -0.32 -37.29 -18.44
N TYR A 623 0.69 -37.02 -17.61
CA TYR A 623 1.04 -37.90 -16.49
C TYR A 623 -0.09 -37.97 -15.46
N THR A 624 -0.63 -36.83 -15.02
CA THR A 624 -1.75 -36.75 -14.07
C THR A 624 -2.99 -37.47 -14.62
N LEU A 625 -3.35 -37.24 -15.90
CA LEU A 625 -4.48 -37.96 -16.49
C LEU A 625 -4.23 -39.48 -16.57
N LYS A 626 -2.99 -39.94 -16.82
CA LYS A 626 -2.67 -41.37 -16.79
C LYS A 626 -2.75 -41.98 -15.39
N GLN A 627 -2.57 -41.19 -14.33
CA GLN A 627 -2.74 -41.64 -12.94
C GLN A 627 -4.21 -41.71 -12.50
N LYS A 628 -5.15 -41.51 -13.42
CA LYS A 628 -6.59 -41.44 -13.11
C LYS A 628 -6.97 -40.24 -12.23
N GLU A 629 -6.20 -39.16 -12.27
CA GLU A 629 -6.43 -37.93 -11.49
C GLU A 629 -7.02 -36.81 -12.37
N SER A 630 -7.72 -35.85 -11.74
CA SER A 630 -8.27 -34.66 -12.41
C SER A 630 -7.28 -33.49 -12.41
N VAL A 631 -7.40 -32.58 -13.38
CA VAL A 631 -6.56 -31.36 -13.47
C VAL A 631 -7.41 -30.10 -13.49
N LEU A 632 -6.90 -29.03 -12.87
CA LEU A 632 -7.48 -27.69 -12.91
C LEU A 632 -6.45 -26.73 -13.52
N LEU A 633 -6.74 -26.16 -14.68
CA LEU A 633 -5.82 -25.24 -15.37
C LEU A 633 -6.48 -23.90 -15.67
N VAL A 634 -5.66 -22.91 -15.99
CA VAL A 634 -6.09 -21.57 -16.41
C VAL A 634 -5.63 -21.33 -17.85
N PRO A 635 -6.46 -21.62 -18.87
CA PRO A 635 -6.00 -21.64 -20.26
C PRO A 635 -5.51 -20.28 -20.77
N GLY A 636 -6.07 -19.17 -20.29
CA GLY A 636 -5.72 -17.82 -20.74
C GLY A 636 -4.25 -17.44 -20.60
N GLY A 637 -3.64 -17.83 -19.48
CA GLY A 637 -2.24 -17.58 -19.17
C GLY A 637 -1.83 -16.12 -19.36
N GLN A 638 -0.64 -15.91 -19.95
CA GLN A 638 -0.07 -14.59 -20.12
C GLN A 638 -0.85 -13.68 -21.08
N ALA A 639 -1.63 -14.25 -22.01
CA ALA A 639 -2.39 -13.46 -22.97
C ALA A 639 -3.52 -12.66 -22.29
N GLU A 640 -4.23 -13.28 -21.35
CA GLU A 640 -5.25 -12.60 -20.56
C GLU A 640 -4.64 -11.64 -19.54
N MET A 641 -3.50 -12.01 -18.91
CA MET A 641 -2.79 -11.15 -17.96
C MET A 641 -2.40 -9.79 -18.55
N LEU A 642 -1.96 -9.74 -19.82
CA LEU A 642 -1.58 -8.48 -20.47
C LEU A 642 -2.76 -7.58 -20.83
N GLU A 643 -3.93 -8.18 -20.99
CA GLU A 643 -5.15 -7.49 -21.40
C GLU A 643 -6.05 -7.13 -20.20
N GLN A 644 -5.65 -7.54 -18.98
CA GLN A 644 -6.47 -7.38 -17.80
C GLN A 644 -6.45 -5.96 -17.24
N GLN A 645 -7.64 -5.45 -16.94
CA GLN A 645 -7.85 -4.14 -16.32
C GLN A 645 -9.10 -4.19 -15.44
N SER A 646 -8.96 -3.83 -14.17
CA SER A 646 -10.09 -3.70 -13.25
C SER A 646 -11.01 -2.54 -13.63
N ALA A 647 -12.21 -2.51 -13.03
CA ALA A 647 -13.27 -1.53 -13.21
C ALA A 647 -13.85 -1.41 -14.63
N LYS A 648 -13.38 -2.20 -15.60
CA LYS A 648 -13.96 -2.26 -16.95
C LYS A 648 -15.27 -3.05 -17.02
N LYS A 649 -15.58 -3.85 -16.00
CA LYS A 649 -16.74 -4.76 -15.99
C LYS A 649 -16.71 -5.70 -17.20
N GLU A 650 -15.53 -6.20 -17.53
CA GLU A 650 -15.32 -7.14 -18.63
C GLU A 650 -14.69 -8.43 -18.09
N VAL A 651 -15.27 -9.57 -18.45
CA VAL A 651 -14.64 -10.88 -18.29
C VAL A 651 -13.93 -11.18 -19.60
N ARG A 652 -12.61 -11.03 -19.64
CA ARG A 652 -11.81 -11.17 -20.86
C ARG A 652 -11.18 -12.56 -20.92
N VAL A 653 -11.57 -13.36 -21.91
CA VAL A 653 -11.16 -14.76 -22.05
C VAL A 653 -10.45 -14.97 -23.39
N TYR A 654 -9.25 -15.52 -23.36
CA TYR A 654 -8.43 -15.78 -24.54
C TYR A 654 -8.71 -17.16 -25.12
N THR A 655 -9.15 -17.18 -26.37
CA THR A 655 -9.70 -18.40 -26.98
C THR A 655 -8.68 -19.20 -27.78
N ARG A 656 -7.51 -18.65 -28.11
CA ARG A 656 -6.61 -19.28 -29.10
C ARG A 656 -5.82 -20.47 -28.55
N HIS A 657 -5.73 -20.65 -27.24
CA HIS A 657 -5.02 -21.79 -26.65
C HIS A 657 -5.85 -23.07 -26.76
N LYS A 658 -5.55 -23.92 -27.74
CA LYS A 658 -6.27 -25.19 -27.99
C LYS A 658 -5.61 -26.44 -27.37
N GLY A 659 -4.49 -26.26 -26.68
CA GLY A 659 -3.67 -27.38 -26.17
C GLY A 659 -4.40 -28.25 -25.12
N PHE A 660 -5.19 -27.63 -24.25
CA PHE A 660 -5.94 -28.36 -23.21
C PHE A 660 -7.08 -29.19 -23.79
N ILE A 661 -7.77 -28.68 -24.83
CA ILE A 661 -8.79 -29.42 -25.58
C ILE A 661 -8.17 -30.61 -26.29
N ARG A 662 -7.02 -30.40 -26.95
CA ARG A 662 -6.27 -31.50 -27.57
C ARG A 662 -5.96 -32.59 -26.56
N LEU A 663 -5.46 -32.24 -25.37
CA LEU A 663 -5.11 -33.22 -24.34
C LEU A 663 -6.32 -33.94 -23.74
N ALA A 664 -7.45 -33.25 -23.59
CA ALA A 664 -8.71 -33.84 -23.18
C ALA A 664 -9.19 -34.89 -24.19
N ILE A 665 -9.15 -34.58 -25.50
CA ILE A 665 -9.49 -35.53 -26.58
C ILE A 665 -8.51 -36.70 -26.62
N GLU A 666 -7.20 -36.44 -26.52
CA GLU A 666 -6.16 -37.48 -26.51
C GLU A 666 -6.36 -38.51 -25.39
N HIS A 667 -6.99 -38.13 -24.27
CA HIS A 667 -7.22 -39.01 -23.12
C HIS A 667 -8.70 -39.40 -22.92
N GLY A 668 -9.62 -38.85 -23.72
CA GLY A 668 -11.06 -39.09 -23.54
C GLY A 668 -11.61 -38.56 -22.22
N VAL A 669 -11.05 -37.47 -21.69
CA VAL A 669 -11.41 -36.91 -20.37
C VAL A 669 -12.32 -35.69 -20.56
N PRO A 670 -13.50 -35.64 -19.92
CA PRO A 670 -14.44 -34.53 -20.06
C PRO A 670 -13.85 -33.17 -19.66
N LEU A 671 -14.26 -32.11 -20.37
CA LEU A 671 -13.89 -30.73 -20.09
C LEU A 671 -14.95 -30.07 -19.20
N VAL A 672 -14.54 -29.40 -18.13
CA VAL A 672 -15.46 -28.66 -17.24
C VAL A 672 -15.07 -27.17 -17.27
N PRO A 673 -15.88 -26.29 -17.90
CA PRO A 673 -15.64 -24.85 -17.83
C PRO A 673 -15.89 -24.32 -16.40
N VAL A 674 -14.97 -23.51 -15.88
CA VAL A 674 -15.11 -22.81 -14.60
C VAL A 674 -14.94 -21.32 -14.86
N LEU A 675 -15.94 -20.52 -14.50
CA LEU A 675 -16.01 -19.09 -14.83
C LEU A 675 -16.05 -18.24 -13.56
N SER A 676 -15.07 -17.36 -13.39
CA SER A 676 -14.99 -16.35 -12.33
C SER A 676 -15.33 -14.98 -12.89
N PHE A 677 -16.37 -14.34 -12.34
CA PHE A 677 -16.88 -13.06 -12.87
C PHE A 677 -16.00 -11.87 -12.50
N LYS A 678 -15.27 -11.95 -11.38
CA LYS A 678 -14.54 -10.83 -10.79
C LYS A 678 -13.05 -11.10 -10.57
N GLU A 679 -12.50 -12.14 -11.19
CA GLU A 679 -11.06 -12.43 -11.11
C GLU A 679 -10.19 -11.22 -11.50
N GLY A 680 -10.63 -10.50 -12.54
CA GLY A 680 -9.94 -9.32 -13.06
C GLY A 680 -9.97 -8.08 -12.19
N GLU A 681 -10.87 -8.05 -11.21
CA GLU A 681 -11.04 -6.90 -10.33
C GLU A 681 -10.01 -6.93 -9.17
N MET A 682 -9.43 -8.10 -8.89
CA MET A 682 -8.54 -8.28 -7.72
C MET A 682 -7.26 -7.46 -7.81
N MET A 683 -6.65 -7.37 -9.00
CA MET A 683 -5.36 -6.73 -9.19
C MET A 683 -5.24 -6.14 -10.58
N ASP A 684 -4.50 -5.05 -10.66
CA ASP A 684 -3.98 -4.49 -11.90
C ASP A 684 -2.46 -4.66 -11.94
N ASN A 685 -1.88 -4.31 -13.08
CA ASN A 685 -0.43 -4.24 -13.26
C ASN A 685 -0.06 -2.90 -13.89
N VAL A 686 1.19 -2.46 -13.70
CA VAL A 686 1.73 -1.30 -14.42
C VAL A 686 1.57 -1.52 -15.92
N GLN A 687 0.93 -0.55 -16.59
CA GLN A 687 0.61 -0.68 -18.01
C GLN A 687 1.79 -0.23 -18.87
N ALA A 688 2.45 -1.20 -19.50
CA ALA A 688 3.53 -0.97 -20.46
C ALA A 688 3.42 -1.97 -21.63
N PRO A 689 2.30 -1.96 -22.37
CA PRO A 689 1.91 -3.09 -23.22
C PRO A 689 2.91 -3.40 -24.34
N MET A 690 3.55 -2.38 -24.93
CA MET A 690 4.57 -2.60 -25.97
C MET A 690 5.81 -3.31 -25.41
N LEU A 691 6.30 -2.86 -24.26
CA LEU A 691 7.46 -3.43 -23.59
C LEU A 691 7.15 -4.83 -23.05
N GLN A 692 6.00 -4.98 -22.39
CA GLN A 692 5.55 -6.26 -21.85
C GLN A 692 5.36 -7.31 -22.96
N ARG A 693 4.74 -6.95 -24.10
CA ARG A 693 4.61 -7.86 -25.26
C ARG A 693 5.96 -8.23 -25.86
N TRP A 694 6.91 -7.30 -25.92
CA TRP A 694 8.27 -7.59 -26.36
C TRP A 694 8.96 -8.59 -25.43
N PHE A 695 8.89 -8.38 -24.11
CA PHE A 695 9.47 -9.26 -23.10
C PHE A 695 8.82 -10.64 -23.10
N VAL A 696 7.49 -10.73 -23.22
CA VAL A 696 6.79 -12.02 -23.38
C VAL A 696 7.26 -12.74 -24.64
N LYS A 697 7.33 -12.04 -25.78
CA LYS A 697 7.77 -12.64 -27.06
C LYS A 697 9.22 -13.10 -27.04
N LYS A 698 10.11 -12.40 -26.32
CA LYS A 698 11.55 -12.67 -26.32
C LYS A 698 12.01 -13.57 -25.17
N LEU A 699 11.41 -13.42 -24.01
CA LEU A 699 11.88 -13.98 -22.74
C LEU A 699 10.78 -14.76 -21.96
N ALA A 700 9.57 -14.88 -22.52
CA ALA A 700 8.44 -15.62 -21.94
C ALA A 700 8.01 -15.16 -20.53
N PHE A 701 8.31 -13.89 -20.18
CA PHE A 701 7.79 -13.22 -18.99
C PHE A 701 7.42 -11.79 -19.32
N PRO A 702 6.37 -11.20 -18.73
CA PRO A 702 6.06 -9.79 -18.91
C PRO A 702 7.00 -8.92 -18.06
N PHE A 703 7.57 -7.87 -18.65
CA PHE A 703 8.28 -6.82 -17.91
C PHE A 703 7.90 -5.44 -18.45
N PRO A 704 7.67 -4.43 -17.59
CA PRO A 704 7.58 -4.50 -16.13
C PRO A 704 6.38 -5.34 -15.64
N TYR A 705 6.55 -6.01 -14.50
CA TYR A 705 5.49 -6.77 -13.81
C TYR A 705 5.48 -6.38 -12.34
N PHE A 706 4.66 -5.38 -12.03
CA PHE A 706 4.47 -4.80 -10.71
C PHE A 706 2.97 -4.83 -10.41
N PRO A 707 2.44 -5.99 -10.01
CA PRO A 707 1.01 -6.13 -9.75
C PRO A 707 0.63 -5.32 -8.50
N TYR A 708 -0.50 -4.63 -8.55
CA TYR A 708 -1.00 -3.82 -7.45
C TYR A 708 -2.52 -3.97 -7.29
N GLY A 709 -3.01 -3.75 -6.07
CA GLY A 709 -4.44 -3.83 -5.77
C GLY A 709 -4.82 -2.87 -4.66
N ARG A 710 -4.97 -3.39 -3.44
CA ARG A 710 -5.36 -2.63 -2.26
C ARG A 710 -4.32 -1.56 -1.94
N ALA A 711 -4.74 -0.29 -1.96
CA ALA A 711 -3.90 0.87 -1.66
C ALA A 711 -2.63 0.97 -2.53
N LEU A 712 -2.69 0.51 -3.80
CA LEU A 712 -1.55 0.44 -4.73
C LEU A 712 -0.39 -0.45 -4.26
N LEU A 713 -0.60 -1.21 -3.18
CA LEU A 713 0.35 -2.23 -2.72
C LEU A 713 0.15 -3.53 -3.51
N PRO A 714 1.13 -4.44 -3.53
CA PRO A 714 1.02 -5.75 -4.17
C PRO A 714 0.13 -6.71 -3.36
N ILE A 715 -1.02 -6.23 -2.90
CA ILE A 715 -1.99 -6.94 -2.10
C ILE A 715 -3.31 -6.95 -2.89
N PRO A 716 -3.92 -8.11 -3.15
CA PRO A 716 -5.20 -8.20 -3.86
C PRO A 716 -6.29 -7.35 -3.21
N ARG A 717 -7.17 -6.76 -4.03
CA ARG A 717 -8.37 -6.08 -3.52
C ARG A 717 -9.31 -7.09 -2.85
N LYS A 718 -9.94 -6.66 -1.76
CA LYS A 718 -10.99 -7.44 -1.07
C LYS A 718 -12.29 -7.24 -1.84
N ILE A 719 -12.68 -8.24 -2.61
CA ILE A 719 -13.88 -8.26 -3.44
C ILE A 719 -14.60 -9.59 -3.31
N ASP A 720 -15.90 -9.60 -3.61
CA ASP A 720 -16.66 -10.83 -3.76
C ASP A 720 -16.39 -11.45 -5.13
N ILE A 721 -16.11 -12.76 -5.18
CA ILE A 721 -15.69 -13.49 -6.39
C ILE A 721 -16.71 -14.60 -6.68
N PRO A 722 -17.74 -14.32 -7.50
CA PRO A 722 -18.67 -15.36 -7.93
C PRO A 722 -17.99 -16.29 -8.93
N VAL A 723 -18.11 -17.60 -8.69
CA VAL A 723 -17.55 -18.65 -9.54
C VAL A 723 -18.66 -19.62 -9.94
N VAL A 724 -18.80 -19.88 -11.24
CA VAL A 724 -19.73 -20.89 -11.77
C VAL A 724 -18.91 -22.06 -12.29
N VAL A 725 -19.21 -23.26 -11.79
CA VAL A 725 -18.67 -24.53 -12.28
C VAL A 725 -19.68 -25.16 -13.21
N GLY A 726 -19.31 -25.29 -14.48
CA GLY A 726 -20.16 -25.76 -15.57
C GLY A 726 -20.37 -27.26 -15.60
N GLU A 727 -21.15 -27.70 -16.58
CA GLU A 727 -21.41 -29.11 -16.82
C GLU A 727 -20.24 -29.79 -17.54
N PRO A 728 -19.94 -31.07 -17.24
CA PRO A 728 -18.94 -31.83 -18.00
C PRO A 728 -19.31 -31.94 -19.47
N LEU A 729 -18.44 -31.42 -20.33
CA LEU A 729 -18.50 -31.58 -21.77
C LEU A 729 -17.76 -32.86 -22.17
N GLU A 730 -18.52 -33.88 -22.54
CA GLU A 730 -17.99 -35.13 -23.07
C GLU A 730 -17.22 -34.90 -24.39
N VAL A 731 -16.04 -35.53 -24.49
CA VAL A 731 -15.14 -35.44 -25.64
C VAL A 731 -14.83 -36.83 -26.18
N PRO A 732 -14.62 -36.99 -27.50
CA PRO A 732 -14.21 -38.27 -28.04
C PRO A 732 -12.80 -38.63 -27.56
N HIS A 733 -12.51 -39.93 -27.44
CA HIS A 733 -11.14 -40.40 -27.25
C HIS A 733 -10.48 -40.65 -28.60
N ILE A 734 -9.50 -39.83 -28.98
CA ILE A 734 -8.77 -39.94 -30.25
C ILE A 734 -7.28 -39.76 -29.97
N GLU A 735 -6.45 -40.79 -30.16
CA GLU A 735 -5.01 -40.74 -29.83
C GLU A 735 -4.25 -39.62 -30.56
N LYS A 736 -4.66 -39.31 -31.80
CA LYS A 736 -4.06 -38.26 -32.64
C LYS A 736 -5.18 -37.42 -33.27
N PRO A 737 -5.79 -36.50 -32.52
CA PRO A 737 -6.91 -35.72 -33.01
C PRO A 737 -6.47 -34.78 -34.13
N THR A 738 -7.31 -34.67 -35.16
CA THR A 738 -7.09 -33.71 -36.24
C THR A 738 -7.40 -32.29 -35.75
N GLN A 739 -6.96 -31.27 -36.50
CA GLN A 739 -7.30 -29.89 -36.14
C GLN A 739 -8.82 -29.64 -36.18
N GLU A 740 -9.53 -30.34 -37.08
CA GLU A 740 -10.99 -30.26 -37.17
C GLU A 740 -11.69 -30.85 -35.92
N ASP A 741 -11.20 -31.98 -35.41
CA ASP A 741 -11.72 -32.57 -34.15
C ASP A 741 -11.56 -31.60 -32.98
N ILE A 742 -10.38 -30.97 -32.89
CA ILE A 742 -10.07 -29.98 -31.86
C ILE A 742 -10.97 -28.74 -32.01
N ASP A 743 -11.19 -28.26 -33.23
CA ASP A 743 -11.98 -27.06 -33.51
C ASP A 743 -13.47 -27.27 -33.22
N LYS A 744 -14.01 -28.47 -33.48
CA LYS A 744 -15.38 -28.84 -33.12
C LYS A 744 -15.60 -28.80 -31.61
N VAL A 745 -14.70 -29.40 -30.82
CA VAL A 745 -14.81 -29.39 -29.35
C VAL A 745 -14.55 -28.00 -28.80
N HIS A 746 -13.59 -27.26 -29.37
CA HIS A 746 -13.30 -25.86 -29.02
C HIS A 746 -14.53 -24.95 -29.17
N ALA A 747 -15.22 -25.02 -30.32
CA ALA A 747 -16.42 -24.24 -30.55
C ALA A 747 -17.53 -24.57 -29.54
N ARG A 748 -17.77 -25.86 -29.27
CA ARG A 748 -18.73 -26.31 -28.24
C ARG A 748 -18.37 -25.82 -26.84
N TYR A 749 -17.09 -25.88 -26.49
CA TYR A 749 -16.59 -25.45 -25.18
C TYR A 749 -16.81 -23.96 -24.93
N PHE A 750 -16.46 -23.09 -25.87
CA PHE A 750 -16.65 -21.64 -25.71
C PHE A 750 -18.11 -21.21 -25.87
N ALA A 751 -18.93 -21.95 -26.63
CA ALA A 751 -20.37 -21.76 -26.63
C ALA A 751 -20.99 -22.04 -25.25
N ALA A 752 -20.57 -23.14 -24.60
CA ALA A 752 -21.00 -23.46 -23.23
C ALA A 752 -20.54 -22.38 -22.23
N LEU A 753 -19.30 -21.87 -22.35
CA LEU A 753 -18.79 -20.79 -21.50
C LEU A 753 -19.60 -19.48 -21.67
N GLN A 754 -20.00 -19.15 -22.91
CA GLN A 754 -20.84 -17.99 -23.20
C GLN A 754 -22.24 -18.15 -22.60
N GLU A 755 -22.86 -19.33 -22.77
CA GLU A 755 -24.16 -19.64 -22.17
C GLU A 755 -24.13 -19.54 -20.64
N MET A 756 -23.07 -20.06 -20.01
CA MET A 756 -22.85 -19.92 -18.57
C MET A 756 -22.79 -18.46 -18.12
N PHE A 757 -22.05 -17.63 -18.86
CA PHE A 757 -21.95 -16.21 -18.55
C PHE A 757 -23.32 -15.53 -18.64
N ASP A 758 -24.03 -15.72 -19.75
CA ASP A 758 -25.32 -15.07 -19.99
C ASP A 758 -26.40 -15.53 -19.01
N LYS A 759 -26.37 -16.79 -18.60
CA LYS A 759 -27.34 -17.35 -17.64
C LYS A 759 -27.17 -16.81 -16.22
N TYR A 760 -25.93 -16.67 -15.75
CA TYR A 760 -25.66 -16.38 -14.33
C TYR A 760 -25.22 -14.94 -14.03
N LYS A 761 -24.85 -14.12 -15.03
CA LYS A 761 -24.36 -12.75 -14.80
C LYS A 761 -25.31 -11.90 -13.94
N ASP A 762 -26.62 -12.00 -14.15
CA ASP A 762 -27.60 -11.22 -13.38
C ASP A 762 -27.74 -11.73 -11.95
N GLU A 763 -27.77 -13.05 -11.76
CA GLU A 763 -27.88 -13.70 -10.44
C GLU A 763 -26.71 -13.33 -9.52
N VAL A 764 -25.49 -13.25 -10.08
CA VAL A 764 -24.27 -12.94 -9.33
C VAL A 764 -23.95 -11.44 -9.24
N GLY A 765 -24.92 -10.58 -9.59
CA GLY A 765 -24.77 -9.12 -9.49
C GLY A 765 -23.75 -8.54 -10.47
N CYS A 766 -23.59 -9.16 -11.63
CA CYS A 766 -22.71 -8.77 -12.73
C CYS A 766 -23.50 -8.55 -14.05
N GLY A 767 -24.78 -8.16 -13.97
CA GLY A 767 -25.64 -7.98 -15.15
C GLY A 767 -25.15 -6.92 -16.14
N ASP A 768 -24.35 -5.96 -15.66
CA ASP A 768 -23.68 -4.94 -16.47
C ASP A 768 -22.30 -5.34 -16.99
N TYR A 769 -21.83 -6.56 -16.68
CA TYR A 769 -20.58 -7.09 -17.20
C TYR A 769 -20.74 -7.60 -18.63
N LYS A 770 -19.64 -7.61 -19.38
CA LYS A 770 -19.55 -8.20 -20.72
C LYS A 770 -18.48 -9.30 -20.77
N LEU A 771 -18.82 -10.44 -21.38
CA LEU A 771 -17.84 -11.46 -21.75
C LEU A 771 -17.19 -11.04 -23.07
N VAL A 772 -15.86 -10.95 -23.08
CA VAL A 772 -15.06 -10.58 -24.25
C VAL A 772 -14.15 -11.75 -24.58
N LEU A 773 -14.41 -12.40 -25.72
CA LEU A 773 -13.59 -13.48 -26.25
C LEU A 773 -12.49 -12.90 -27.15
N LEU A 774 -11.21 -13.18 -26.84
CA LEU A 774 -10.00 -12.66 -27.50
C LEU A 774 -9.32 -13.66 -28.46
#